data_AF-A0ABD5KBH0-F1
#
_entry.id   AF-A0ABD5KBH0-F1
#
_cell.length_a   1.000
_cell.length_b   1.000
_cell.length_c   1.000
_cell.angle_alpha   90.00
_cell.angle_beta   90.00
_cell.angle_gamma   90.00
#
_symmetry.space_group_name_H-M   'P 1'
#
loop_
_entity.id
_entity.type
_entity.pdbx_description
1 polymer ?
#
loop_
_entity_poly.entity_id
_entity_poly.type
_entity_poly.pdbx_seq_one_letter_code
_entity_poly.pdbx_strand_id
1 'polypeptide(L)'
;MNNVLTEQADAGYRLAEQKASQYFTSLRQQLMDNTYTTALTQDIHVWQKKHIHRFNWLSLLSPSKRKPDPRDVHRYIHWLNTTGKLDDYLDRSISYIYMRDLGQALDSPGTQARIQNVVQNTKKYFMGSATGRKGQPDYISLAALYRWGQKEHIETAVIWVMNKLKNVASNIPKELDAEQAQRKLIKIILGVVLHVDDEMNEQTPPEERARRFDAAIRLGYSYGLTYPFVDDLLDSQALTVQEKEQYSLMIRDALLTGVVPDLGEWKGSNLEVIEYVHSELREAFEYIKNYQHPEKQRTFLEQSYVFFQSQEIDRNKKLANANYTNEELYIPIIIKSSSSRLIVRSVLSAPEDEGFDLRTFYYGIYNQLADDFADMFDDMEEGAVTPYTYYLKYRDLRPDLINPYELYWAVISHLIHDVYNSDAKTREVILDRAINGLKRCKERLGQQKYDEVMTIIASGQPEFNQLVQQMVRKADDVDFLDKLLRDQVVLQLKNDKQEKEEFKQTIRTVREQINVELQIAKPGGLHEMKETLIDAANYSLQGDGKRLRPILTWVMGVREYGLPESSIVPLLRSLEYMHTASLIFDDLPTQDNASTRRGRSTLHHVHNSATAELTGLFLIQKAIGEQSSLDRFDAATVLKLIQYSAEKAEDMCMGQAMDLNSKGKALTQEQLNMICFYKTGIAFEAALVMPAILAQVKEPEMATLKKFAYHAGIAFQIKDDLLDFEGNHLILGKPAGQDERNNNSTFVSILGDEGAKKEMWEHYCLATDALNEMPKPIPFLRHLLDYLVGRER
;
A
#
# COMPACT_ATOMS: atom_id res chain seq x y z
N MET A 1 20.69 23.27 30.15
CA MET A 1 19.50 23.35 29.29
C MET A 1 18.77 22.02 29.27
N ASN A 2 19.45 20.89 28.99
CA ASN A 2 18.83 19.54 29.02
C ASN A 2 18.10 19.19 30.33
N ASN A 3 18.69 19.42 31.51
CA ASN A 3 18.01 19.10 32.78
C ASN A 3 16.67 19.82 32.98
N VAL A 4 16.54 21.08 32.53
CA VAL A 4 15.29 21.86 32.68
C VAL A 4 14.21 21.34 31.73
N LEU A 5 14.59 20.96 30.51
CA LEU A 5 13.66 20.38 29.52
C LEU A 5 13.18 19.00 29.96
N THR A 6 14.08 18.16 30.51
CA THR A 6 13.73 16.88 31.11
C THR A 6 12.78 17.06 32.30
N GLU A 7 13.07 17.98 33.23
CA GLU A 7 12.21 18.25 34.38
C GLU A 7 10.80 18.71 33.96
N GLN A 8 10.70 19.53 32.91
CA GLN A 8 9.41 19.99 32.36
C GLN A 8 8.63 18.87 31.67
N ALA A 9 9.30 18.07 30.83
CA ALA A 9 8.67 16.94 30.16
C ALA A 9 8.19 15.87 31.16
N ASP A 10 9.00 15.59 32.18
CA ASP A 10 8.62 14.70 33.28
C ASP A 10 7.46 15.28 34.12
N ALA A 11 7.37 16.61 34.26
CA ALA A 11 6.21 17.24 34.86
C ALA A 11 4.94 17.07 34.01
N GLY A 12 5.06 17.18 32.69
CA GLY A 12 3.99 16.87 31.74
C GLY A 12 3.52 15.41 31.84
N TYR A 13 4.46 14.46 31.92
CA TYR A 13 4.14 13.04 32.13
C TYR A 13 3.44 12.80 33.47
N ARG A 14 3.93 13.39 34.57
CA ARG A 14 3.29 13.29 35.89
C ARG A 14 1.86 13.86 35.88
N LEU A 15 1.61 14.92 35.13
CA LEU A 15 0.25 15.48 34.98
C LEU A 15 -0.67 14.52 34.21
N ALA A 16 -0.17 13.92 33.13
CA ALA A 16 -0.91 12.90 32.38
C ALA A 16 -1.21 11.67 33.25
N GLU A 17 -0.23 11.24 34.05
CA GLU A 17 -0.36 10.15 35.02
C GLU A 17 -1.40 10.46 36.09
N GLN A 18 -1.39 11.68 36.65
CA GLN A 18 -2.41 12.12 37.61
C GLN A 18 -3.81 12.09 36.99
N LYS A 19 -3.97 12.59 35.77
CA LYS A 19 -5.26 12.59 35.05
C LYS A 19 -5.73 11.15 34.77
N ALA A 20 -4.84 10.28 34.30
CA ALA A 20 -5.14 8.87 34.06
C ALA A 20 -5.47 8.12 35.35
N SER A 21 -4.76 8.39 36.44
CA SER A 21 -5.02 7.83 37.77
C SER A 21 -6.38 8.26 38.33
N GLN A 22 -6.76 9.53 38.18
CA GLN A 22 -8.10 10.03 38.55
C GLN A 22 -9.20 9.33 37.74
N TYR A 23 -9.01 9.21 36.43
CA TYR A 23 -9.95 8.50 35.58
C TYR A 23 -10.07 7.03 35.97
N PHE A 24 -8.95 6.34 36.12
CA PHE A 24 -8.91 4.94 36.54
C PHE A 24 -9.56 4.72 37.90
N THR A 25 -9.36 5.63 38.85
CA THR A 25 -10.02 5.61 40.17
C THR A 25 -11.54 5.73 40.03
N SER A 26 -12.03 6.61 39.16
CA SER A 26 -13.47 6.73 38.86
C SER A 26 -14.03 5.43 38.30
N LEU A 27 -13.35 4.82 37.32
CA LEU A 27 -13.76 3.53 36.75
C LEU A 27 -13.76 2.42 37.80
N ARG A 28 -12.73 2.36 38.66
CA ARG A 28 -12.66 1.39 39.76
C ARG A 28 -13.81 1.57 40.75
N GLN A 29 -14.19 2.81 41.06
CA GLN A 29 -15.35 3.08 41.91
C GLN A 29 -16.64 2.58 41.27
N GLN A 30 -16.85 2.82 39.96
CA GLN A 30 -18.01 2.30 39.24
C GLN A 30 -18.07 0.77 39.25
N LEU A 31 -16.92 0.10 39.16
CA LEU A 31 -16.82 -1.36 39.28
C LEU A 31 -17.19 -1.83 40.69
N MET A 32 -16.64 -1.21 41.73
CA MET A 32 -16.93 -1.58 43.12
C MET A 32 -18.41 -1.39 43.48
N ASP A 33 -19.02 -0.31 43.01
CA ASP A 33 -20.42 0.03 43.26
C ASP A 33 -21.39 -0.67 42.29
N ASN A 34 -20.87 -1.35 41.26
CA ASN A 34 -21.63 -1.97 40.16
C ASN A 34 -22.64 -1.01 39.49
N THR A 35 -22.34 0.29 39.44
CA THR A 35 -23.26 1.29 38.88
C THR A 35 -23.38 1.18 37.37
N TYR A 36 -22.30 0.76 36.69
CA TYR A 36 -22.25 0.61 35.23
C TYR A 36 -23.24 -0.42 34.70
N THR A 37 -23.47 -1.54 35.40
CA THR A 37 -24.36 -2.61 34.93
C THR A 37 -25.81 -2.15 34.92
N THR A 38 -26.24 -1.39 35.93
CA THR A 38 -27.61 -0.88 36.03
C THR A 38 -27.91 0.09 34.89
N ALA A 39 -27.00 1.03 34.62
CA ALA A 39 -27.15 2.00 33.55
C ALA A 39 -27.13 1.32 32.17
N LEU A 40 -26.14 0.45 31.92
CA LEU A 40 -26.02 -0.26 30.65
C LEU A 40 -27.13 -1.28 30.39
N THR A 41 -27.71 -1.88 31.43
CA THR A 41 -28.88 -2.77 31.26
C THR A 41 -30.06 -1.98 30.67
N GLN A 42 -30.31 -0.76 31.16
CA GLN A 42 -31.35 0.11 30.61
C GLN A 42 -31.03 0.50 29.17
N ASP A 43 -29.78 0.88 28.90
CA ASP A 43 -29.34 1.26 27.57
C ASP A 43 -29.45 0.12 26.56
N ILE A 44 -29.01 -1.10 26.92
CA ILE A 44 -29.18 -2.29 26.07
C ILE A 44 -30.66 -2.60 25.85
N HIS A 45 -31.52 -2.38 26.85
CA HIS A 45 -32.97 -2.56 26.67
C HIS A 45 -33.61 -1.54 25.72
N VAL A 46 -33.08 -0.32 25.65
CA VAL A 46 -33.49 0.68 24.67
C VAL A 46 -32.95 0.31 23.28
N TRP A 47 -31.67 -0.01 23.20
CA TRP A 47 -30.95 -0.39 21.99
C TRP A 47 -31.55 -1.63 21.30
N GLN A 48 -31.81 -2.71 22.05
CA GLN A 48 -32.30 -3.98 21.49
C GLN A 48 -33.62 -3.86 20.74
N LYS A 49 -34.43 -2.82 20.99
CA LYS A 49 -35.73 -2.60 20.32
C LYS A 49 -35.56 -2.41 18.81
N LYS A 50 -34.41 -1.89 18.37
CA LYS A 50 -34.09 -1.69 16.96
C LYS A 50 -33.35 -2.88 16.32
N HIS A 51 -32.58 -3.62 17.10
CA HIS A 51 -31.70 -4.69 16.60
C HIS A 51 -32.25 -6.11 16.74
N ILE A 52 -33.32 -6.32 17.51
CA ILE A 52 -33.99 -7.62 17.63
C ILE A 52 -35.34 -7.54 16.92
N HIS A 53 -35.40 -8.10 15.72
CA HIS A 53 -36.66 -8.23 14.99
C HIS A 53 -37.43 -9.48 15.43
N ARG A 54 -38.75 -9.34 15.62
CA ARG A 54 -39.63 -10.51 15.82
C ARG A 54 -39.69 -11.32 14.52
N PHE A 55 -39.45 -12.62 14.64
CA PHE A 55 -39.40 -13.58 13.54
C PHE A 55 -40.68 -13.52 12.68
N ASN A 56 -40.57 -13.09 11.42
CA ASN A 56 -41.71 -13.03 10.50
C ASN A 56 -41.58 -14.16 9.47
N TRP A 57 -42.32 -15.25 9.67
CA TRP A 57 -42.27 -16.51 8.92
C TRP A 57 -42.45 -16.37 7.39
N LEU A 58 -43.00 -15.24 6.93
CA LEU A 58 -43.18 -14.90 5.51
C LEU A 58 -41.86 -14.57 4.77
N SER A 59 -40.73 -14.34 5.45
CA SER A 59 -39.44 -14.05 4.82
C SER A 59 -38.67 -15.28 4.32
N LEU A 60 -39.07 -16.49 4.75
CA LEU A 60 -38.44 -17.76 4.38
C LEU A 60 -38.70 -18.21 2.92
N LEU A 61 -39.66 -17.58 2.24
CA LEU A 61 -40.10 -17.97 0.89
C LEU A 61 -39.43 -17.20 -0.25
N SER A 62 -38.47 -16.29 0.02
CA SER A 62 -37.76 -15.54 -1.02
C SER A 62 -36.25 -15.81 -0.99
N PRO A 63 -35.69 -16.52 -1.99
CA PRO A 63 -34.25 -16.76 -2.11
C PRO A 63 -33.42 -15.46 -2.19
N SER A 64 -34.05 -14.35 -2.63
CA SER A 64 -33.43 -13.03 -2.78
C SER A 64 -33.13 -12.29 -1.47
N LYS A 65 -33.53 -12.81 -0.31
CA LYS A 65 -33.35 -12.15 1.00
C LYS A 65 -32.29 -12.77 1.91
N ARG A 66 -31.60 -13.84 1.50
CA ARG A 66 -30.50 -14.41 2.29
C ARG A 66 -29.32 -13.44 2.34
N LYS A 67 -28.82 -13.13 3.53
CA LYS A 67 -27.62 -12.29 3.74
C LYS A 67 -26.44 -12.92 2.99
N PRO A 68 -25.86 -12.26 1.97
CA PRO A 68 -24.72 -12.79 1.25
C PRO A 68 -23.46 -12.76 2.14
N ASP A 69 -22.44 -13.52 1.74
CA ASP A 69 -21.13 -13.47 2.39
C ASP A 69 -20.59 -12.03 2.37
N PRO A 70 -20.31 -11.41 3.54
CA PRO A 70 -19.78 -10.05 3.61
C PRO A 70 -18.45 -9.86 2.87
N ARG A 71 -17.73 -10.95 2.55
CA ARG A 71 -16.51 -10.91 1.73
C ARG A 71 -16.79 -10.54 0.27
N ASP A 72 -18.00 -10.75 -0.24
CA ASP A 72 -18.44 -10.24 -1.54
C ASP A 72 -19.11 -8.87 -1.34
N VAL A 73 -18.28 -7.84 -1.25
CA VAL A 73 -18.67 -6.45 -0.96
C VAL A 73 -19.76 -5.96 -1.89
N HIS A 74 -19.65 -6.24 -3.19
CA HIS A 74 -20.62 -5.76 -4.17
C HIS A 74 -21.99 -6.41 -3.94
N ARG A 75 -22.04 -7.74 -3.75
CA ARG A 75 -23.29 -8.42 -3.39
C ARG A 75 -23.82 -7.97 -2.04
N TYR A 76 -22.95 -7.71 -1.07
CA TYR A 76 -23.34 -7.28 0.27
C TYR A 76 -23.93 -5.87 0.28
N ILE A 77 -23.27 -4.89 -0.35
CA ILE A 77 -23.78 -3.53 -0.48
C ILE A 77 -25.05 -3.49 -1.33
N HIS A 78 -25.11 -4.24 -2.42
CA HIS A 78 -26.33 -4.37 -3.21
C HIS A 78 -27.47 -5.00 -2.39
N TRP A 79 -27.19 -6.04 -1.61
CA TRP A 79 -28.16 -6.63 -0.69
C TRP A 79 -28.64 -5.62 0.34
N LEU A 80 -27.74 -4.86 0.97
CA LEU A 80 -28.10 -3.78 1.90
C LEU A 80 -29.01 -2.74 1.23
N ASN A 81 -28.72 -2.36 -0.02
CA ASN A 81 -29.54 -1.42 -0.77
C ASN A 81 -30.93 -1.97 -1.06
N THR A 82 -31.01 -3.19 -1.61
CA THR A 82 -32.30 -3.86 -1.93
C THR A 82 -33.13 -4.22 -0.71
N THR A 83 -32.51 -4.36 0.47
CA THR A 83 -33.20 -4.60 1.74
C THR A 83 -33.54 -3.31 2.50
N GLY A 84 -33.17 -2.13 1.97
CA GLY A 84 -33.43 -0.83 2.60
C GLY A 84 -32.54 -0.52 3.80
N LYS A 85 -31.46 -1.27 3.99
CA LYS A 85 -30.54 -1.19 5.15
C LYS A 85 -29.28 -0.37 4.90
N LEU A 86 -29.02 0.02 3.65
CA LEU A 86 -27.77 0.68 3.28
C LEU A 86 -27.58 2.04 3.95
N ASP A 87 -28.63 2.85 4.05
CA ASP A 87 -28.52 4.19 4.65
C ASP A 87 -28.16 4.10 6.13
N ASP A 88 -28.86 3.27 6.91
CA ASP A 88 -28.56 3.05 8.33
C ASP A 88 -27.15 2.45 8.53
N TYR A 89 -26.75 1.52 7.67
CA TYR A 89 -25.41 0.93 7.69
C TYR A 89 -24.31 1.99 7.46
N LEU A 90 -24.50 2.87 6.48
CA LEU A 90 -23.55 3.94 6.17
C LEU A 90 -23.56 5.02 7.27
N ASP A 91 -24.73 5.47 7.74
CA ASP A 91 -24.85 6.48 8.79
C ASP A 91 -24.14 6.02 10.06
N ARG A 92 -24.36 4.78 10.50
CA ARG A 92 -23.62 4.21 11.62
C ARG A 92 -22.11 4.20 11.39
N SER A 93 -21.70 3.72 10.22
CA SER A 93 -20.28 3.55 9.91
C SER A 93 -19.53 4.88 9.91
N ILE A 94 -20.14 5.90 9.32
CA ILE A 94 -19.58 7.24 9.23
C ILE A 94 -19.67 7.94 10.59
N SER A 95 -20.78 7.80 11.32
CA SER A 95 -20.91 8.35 12.68
C SER A 95 -19.82 7.81 13.61
N TYR A 96 -19.49 6.52 13.50
CA TYR A 96 -18.38 5.93 14.25
C TYR A 96 -17.02 6.54 13.89
N ILE A 97 -16.76 6.82 12.62
CA ILE A 97 -15.53 7.49 12.19
C ILE A 97 -15.47 8.91 12.77
N TYR A 98 -16.54 9.70 12.67
CA TYR A 98 -16.58 11.06 13.23
C TYR A 98 -16.41 11.06 14.77
N MET A 99 -17.02 10.11 15.46
CA MET A 99 -16.89 10.00 16.91
C MET A 99 -15.49 9.52 17.33
N ARG A 100 -14.97 8.46 16.69
CA ARG A 100 -13.70 7.81 17.07
C ARG A 100 -12.47 8.60 16.62
N ASP A 101 -12.43 8.97 15.34
CA ASP A 101 -11.24 9.53 14.69
C ASP A 101 -11.23 11.05 14.77
N LEU A 102 -12.41 11.67 14.68
CA LEU A 102 -12.55 13.13 14.72
C LEU A 102 -13.04 13.67 16.07
N GLY A 103 -13.25 12.81 17.07
CA GLY A 103 -13.65 13.19 18.42
C GLY A 103 -14.91 14.07 18.47
N GLN A 104 -15.75 14.03 17.43
CA GLN A 104 -16.90 14.92 17.29
C GLN A 104 -18.07 14.43 18.15
N ALA A 105 -18.82 15.37 18.70
CA ALA A 105 -20.10 15.06 19.33
C ALA A 105 -21.17 14.82 18.24
N LEU A 106 -21.89 13.70 18.35
CA LEU A 106 -22.87 13.28 17.33
C LEU A 106 -24.23 13.99 17.43
N ASP A 107 -24.45 14.72 18.52
CA ASP A 107 -25.60 15.59 18.76
C ASP A 107 -25.43 16.99 18.14
N SER A 108 -24.21 17.35 17.71
CA SER A 108 -23.94 18.61 17.02
C SER A 108 -24.62 18.66 15.64
N PRO A 109 -25.44 19.71 15.34
CA PRO A 109 -26.09 19.86 14.05
C PRO A 109 -25.12 19.90 12.86
N GLY A 110 -23.96 20.52 13.04
CA GLY A 110 -22.91 20.59 12.00
C GLY A 110 -22.31 19.22 11.71
N THR A 111 -22.07 18.41 12.75
CA THR A 111 -21.58 17.03 12.62
C THR A 111 -22.62 16.15 11.93
N GLN A 112 -23.90 16.27 12.29
CA GLN A 112 -24.97 15.50 11.66
C GLN A 112 -25.13 15.82 10.17
N ALA A 113 -25.05 17.10 9.78
CA ALA A 113 -25.12 17.52 8.38
C ALA A 113 -23.94 16.94 7.56
N ARG A 114 -22.73 16.97 8.11
CA ARG A 114 -21.53 16.39 7.49
C ARG A 114 -21.64 14.88 7.31
N ILE A 115 -22.02 14.15 8.36
CA ILE A 115 -22.26 12.70 8.29
C ILE A 115 -23.24 12.37 7.16
N GLN A 116 -24.36 13.09 7.06
CA GLN A 116 -25.35 12.85 6.02
C GLN A 116 -24.81 13.11 4.62
N ASN A 117 -24.01 14.16 4.42
CA ASN A 117 -23.37 14.42 3.13
C ASN A 117 -22.43 13.27 2.72
N VAL A 118 -21.56 12.83 3.64
CA VAL A 118 -20.64 11.71 3.40
C VAL A 118 -21.40 10.42 3.13
N VAL A 119 -22.50 10.16 3.83
CA VAL A 119 -23.39 9.00 3.59
C VAL A 119 -23.92 9.04 2.15
N GLN A 120 -24.46 10.17 1.70
CA GLN A 120 -25.02 10.28 0.36
C GLN A 120 -23.94 10.14 -0.73
N ASN A 121 -22.77 10.73 -0.54
CA ASN A 121 -21.66 10.61 -1.50
C ASN A 121 -21.14 9.18 -1.58
N THR A 122 -20.97 8.53 -0.42
CA THR A 122 -20.55 7.12 -0.33
C THR A 122 -21.56 6.20 -1.01
N LYS A 123 -22.86 6.43 -0.79
CA LYS A 123 -23.94 5.68 -1.44
C LYS A 123 -23.92 5.84 -2.95
N LYS A 124 -23.82 7.08 -3.46
CA LYS A 124 -23.72 7.38 -4.90
C LYS A 124 -22.54 6.64 -5.53
N TYR A 125 -21.39 6.63 -4.86
CA TYR A 125 -20.21 5.93 -5.33
C TYR A 125 -20.44 4.42 -5.47
N PHE A 126 -20.96 3.77 -4.42
CA PHE A 126 -21.26 2.34 -4.47
C PHE A 126 -22.29 1.99 -5.55
N MET A 127 -23.31 2.85 -5.75
CA MET A 127 -24.37 2.62 -6.73
C MET A 127 -23.97 2.98 -8.18
N GLY A 128 -23.07 3.94 -8.37
CA GLY A 128 -22.62 4.42 -9.69
C GLY A 128 -21.73 3.42 -10.44
N SER A 129 -21.12 2.46 -9.74
CA SER A 129 -20.30 1.39 -10.33
C SER A 129 -21.10 0.31 -11.07
N ALA A 130 -22.44 0.32 -10.99
CA ALA A 130 -23.28 -0.73 -11.57
C ALA A 130 -23.43 -0.67 -13.12
N THR A 131 -22.98 0.41 -13.78
CA THR A 131 -23.17 0.63 -15.23
C THR A 131 -21.91 0.38 -16.08
N GLY A 132 -20.79 -0.02 -15.48
CA GLY A 132 -19.56 -0.41 -16.19
C GLY A 132 -19.10 -1.81 -15.81
N ARG A 133 -18.72 -2.61 -16.82
CA ARG A 133 -18.12 -3.97 -16.83
C ARG A 133 -17.69 -4.60 -15.49
N LYS A 134 -17.86 -5.94 -15.42
CA LYS A 134 -17.49 -6.91 -14.34
C LYS A 134 -16.04 -6.83 -13.78
N GLY A 135 -15.60 -5.68 -13.30
CA GLY A 135 -14.40 -5.51 -12.48
C GLY A 135 -14.83 -5.06 -11.08
N GLN A 136 -14.23 -5.66 -10.05
CA GLN A 136 -14.29 -5.06 -8.71
C GLN A 136 -13.72 -3.63 -8.81
N PRO A 137 -14.26 -2.65 -8.06
CA PRO A 137 -13.62 -1.36 -7.97
C PRO A 137 -12.22 -1.59 -7.39
N ASP A 138 -11.18 -1.21 -8.13
CA ASP A 138 -9.82 -1.11 -7.59
C ASP A 138 -9.79 0.11 -6.68
N TYR A 139 -10.20 -0.08 -5.41
CA TYR A 139 -10.31 0.99 -4.41
C TYR A 139 -8.97 1.70 -4.16
N ILE A 140 -7.84 1.13 -4.63
CA ILE A 140 -6.47 1.62 -4.42
C ILE A 140 -5.57 1.26 -5.63
N SER A 141 -5.97 1.56 -6.88
CA SER A 141 -4.99 1.49 -7.99
C SER A 141 -4.13 2.75 -8.03
N LEU A 142 -2.86 2.59 -8.41
CA LEU A 142 -1.93 3.72 -8.62
C LEU A 142 -2.48 4.71 -9.66
N ALA A 143 -3.17 4.20 -10.69
CA ALA A 143 -3.83 5.03 -11.70
C ALA A 143 -4.97 5.87 -11.08
N ALA A 144 -5.84 5.28 -10.26
CA ALA A 144 -6.92 6.00 -9.61
C ALA A 144 -6.39 7.10 -8.67
N LEU A 145 -5.34 6.79 -7.90
CA LEU A 145 -4.68 7.75 -7.02
C LEU A 145 -4.07 8.92 -7.81
N TYR A 146 -3.38 8.63 -8.92
CA TYR A 146 -2.80 9.66 -9.78
C TYR A 146 -3.88 10.52 -10.46
N ARG A 147 -4.96 9.92 -10.98
CA ARG A 147 -6.11 10.64 -11.55
C ARG A 147 -6.81 11.53 -10.52
N TRP A 148 -6.91 11.08 -9.26
CA TRP A 148 -7.36 11.93 -8.17
C TRP A 148 -6.38 13.10 -7.93
N GLY A 149 -5.08 12.83 -7.95
CA GLY A 149 -4.05 13.86 -7.87
C GLY A 149 -4.17 14.92 -8.97
N GLN A 150 -4.48 14.53 -10.21
CA GLN A 150 -4.74 15.46 -11.31
C GLN A 150 -5.98 16.31 -11.08
N LYS A 151 -7.08 15.68 -10.64
CA LYS A 151 -8.33 16.37 -10.34
C LYS A 151 -8.15 17.44 -9.27
N GLU A 152 -7.34 17.15 -8.26
CA GLU A 152 -7.09 18.04 -7.12
C GLU A 152 -5.81 18.90 -7.28
N HIS A 153 -5.13 18.83 -8.43
CA HIS A 153 -3.88 19.55 -8.75
C HIS A 153 -2.72 19.31 -7.77
N ILE A 154 -2.54 18.06 -7.34
CA ILE A 154 -1.54 17.59 -6.37
C ILE A 154 -0.73 16.38 -6.87
N GLU A 155 -0.51 16.28 -8.19
CA GLU A 155 0.20 15.13 -8.79
C GLU A 155 1.59 14.94 -8.18
N THR A 156 2.32 16.03 -7.92
CA THR A 156 3.66 15.99 -7.31
C THR A 156 3.63 15.38 -5.91
N ALA A 157 2.61 15.70 -5.10
CA ALA A 157 2.43 15.14 -3.76
C ALA A 157 2.12 13.63 -3.81
N VAL A 158 1.26 13.24 -4.75
CA VAL A 158 0.88 11.84 -5.00
C VAL A 158 2.10 11.03 -5.46
N ILE A 159 2.87 11.53 -6.42
CA ILE A 159 4.12 10.90 -6.88
C ILE A 159 5.12 10.77 -5.73
N TRP A 160 5.29 11.84 -4.95
CA TRP A 160 6.18 11.86 -3.79
C TRP A 160 5.81 10.77 -2.78
N VAL A 161 4.54 10.65 -2.39
CA VAL A 161 4.12 9.64 -1.39
C VAL A 161 4.21 8.22 -1.93
N MET A 162 3.92 7.98 -3.20
CA MET A 162 4.09 6.66 -3.82
C MET A 162 5.55 6.20 -3.78
N ASN A 163 6.49 7.10 -4.12
CA ASN A 163 7.92 6.81 -4.04
C ASN A 163 8.37 6.57 -2.59
N LYS A 164 7.92 7.40 -1.66
CA LYS A 164 8.21 7.27 -0.23
C LYS A 164 7.70 5.94 0.35
N LEU A 165 6.45 5.56 0.05
CA LEU A 165 5.87 4.26 0.45
C LEU A 165 6.66 3.08 -0.11
N LYS A 166 7.13 3.17 -1.36
CA LYS A 166 7.97 2.14 -1.98
C LYS A 166 9.32 2.03 -1.26
N ASN A 167 9.97 3.14 -0.98
CA ASN A 167 11.26 3.17 -0.27
C ASN A 167 11.14 2.59 1.14
N VAL A 168 10.06 2.93 1.87
CA VAL A 168 9.79 2.34 3.19
C VAL A 168 9.71 0.82 3.08
N ALA A 169 8.90 0.28 2.15
CA ALA A 169 8.78 -1.18 2.02
C ALA A 169 10.09 -1.88 1.63
N SER A 170 10.94 -1.24 0.82
CA SER A 170 12.24 -1.81 0.44
C SER A 170 13.25 -1.83 1.58
N ASN A 171 13.08 -0.98 2.61
CA ASN A 171 14.04 -0.81 3.71
C ASN A 171 13.49 -1.29 5.07
N ILE A 172 12.31 -1.91 5.09
CA ILE A 172 11.79 -2.55 6.30
C ILE A 172 12.61 -3.82 6.61
N PRO A 173 13.09 -4.00 7.86
CA PRO A 173 13.75 -5.23 8.32
C PRO A 173 12.94 -6.49 8.03
N LYS A 174 13.62 -7.61 7.78
CA LYS A 174 12.97 -8.89 7.45
C LYS A 174 12.11 -9.45 8.59
N GLU A 175 12.41 -9.03 9.81
CA GLU A 175 11.69 -9.38 11.04
C GLU A 175 10.34 -8.65 11.14
N LEU A 176 10.10 -7.63 10.31
CA LEU A 176 8.87 -6.86 10.26
C LEU A 176 8.06 -7.18 9.00
N ASP A 177 6.73 -7.09 9.13
CA ASP A 177 5.83 -7.23 7.98
C ASP A 177 5.71 -5.89 7.23
N ALA A 178 6.45 -5.77 6.12
CA ALA A 178 6.46 -4.59 5.26
C ALA A 178 5.06 -4.24 4.71
N GLU A 179 4.20 -5.22 4.48
CA GLU A 179 2.84 -4.98 3.97
C GLU A 179 1.94 -4.39 5.07
N GLN A 180 2.04 -4.91 6.30
CA GLN A 180 1.30 -4.35 7.44
C GLN A 180 1.74 -2.92 7.75
N ALA A 181 3.05 -2.66 7.71
CA ALA A 181 3.61 -1.33 7.85
C ALA A 181 3.06 -0.36 6.78
N GLN A 182 3.12 -0.72 5.50
CA GLN A 182 2.56 0.09 4.42
C GLN A 182 1.06 0.33 4.60
N ARG A 183 0.31 -0.70 5.02
CA ARG A 183 -1.13 -0.60 5.24
C ARG A 183 -1.48 0.35 6.38
N LYS A 184 -0.77 0.29 7.52
CA LYS A 184 -0.92 1.24 8.63
C LYS A 184 -0.63 2.66 8.13
N LEU A 185 0.45 2.84 7.38
CA LEU A 185 0.88 4.13 6.83
C LEU A 185 -0.14 4.73 5.85
N ILE A 186 -0.61 3.96 4.87
CA ILE A 186 -1.65 4.38 3.91
C ILE A 186 -2.94 4.75 4.64
N LYS A 187 -3.35 3.96 5.64
CA LYS A 187 -4.56 4.24 6.44
C LYS A 187 -4.45 5.60 7.15
N ILE A 188 -3.29 5.93 7.69
CA ILE A 188 -3.05 7.20 8.38
C ILE A 188 -3.06 8.36 7.38
N ILE A 189 -2.36 8.21 6.24
CA ILE A 189 -2.39 9.19 5.15
C ILE A 189 -3.83 9.49 4.72
N LEU A 190 -4.62 8.43 4.46
CA LEU A 190 -6.02 8.58 4.07
C LEU A 190 -6.85 9.23 5.17
N GLY A 191 -6.65 8.86 6.44
CA GLY A 191 -7.34 9.48 7.56
C GLY A 191 -7.09 10.99 7.65
N VAL A 192 -5.84 11.42 7.46
CA VAL A 192 -5.46 12.83 7.43
C VAL A 192 -6.06 13.56 6.22
N VAL A 193 -5.98 12.96 5.02
CA VAL A 193 -6.57 13.52 3.79
C VAL A 193 -8.09 13.70 3.92
N LEU A 194 -8.79 12.70 4.45
CA LEU A 194 -10.24 12.77 4.68
C LEU A 194 -10.61 13.84 5.71
N HIS A 195 -9.81 14.00 6.77
CA HIS A 195 -10.02 15.06 7.75
C HIS A 195 -9.92 16.44 7.10
N VAL A 196 -8.88 16.65 6.28
CA VAL A 196 -8.68 17.91 5.58
C VAL A 196 -9.77 18.16 4.52
N ASP A 197 -10.24 17.12 3.83
CA ASP A 197 -11.38 17.23 2.90
C ASP A 197 -12.67 17.67 3.63
N ASP A 198 -12.94 17.14 4.82
CA ASP A 198 -14.13 17.49 5.63
C ASP A 198 -14.10 18.93 6.17
N GLU A 199 -12.91 19.50 6.40
CA GLU A 199 -12.75 20.90 6.78
C GLU A 199 -12.95 21.88 5.61
N MET A 200 -12.78 21.39 4.38
CA MET A 200 -12.96 22.19 3.17
C MET A 200 -14.42 22.15 2.73
N ASN A 201 -14.97 23.32 2.42
CA ASN A 201 -16.29 23.42 1.80
C ASN A 201 -16.17 23.46 0.26
N GLU A 202 -17.30 23.27 -0.44
CA GLU A 202 -17.37 23.36 -1.92
C GLU A 202 -16.96 24.74 -2.48
N GLN A 203 -16.84 25.76 -1.62
CA GLN A 203 -16.43 27.12 -1.99
C GLN A 203 -14.92 27.37 -1.81
N THR A 204 -14.16 26.38 -1.34
CA THR A 204 -12.72 26.51 -1.12
C THR A 204 -12.00 26.68 -2.47
N PRO A 205 -11.15 27.71 -2.65
CA PRO A 205 -10.44 27.92 -3.90
C PRO A 205 -9.59 26.71 -4.30
N PRO A 206 -9.49 26.34 -5.60
CA PRO A 206 -8.72 25.18 -6.05
C PRO A 206 -7.26 25.19 -5.57
N GLU A 207 -6.58 26.34 -5.58
CA GLU A 207 -5.19 26.47 -5.11
C GLU A 207 -5.04 26.17 -3.61
N GLU A 208 -5.98 26.66 -2.79
CA GLU A 208 -5.98 26.40 -1.35
C GLU A 208 -6.29 24.93 -1.07
N ARG A 209 -7.20 24.33 -1.85
CA ARG A 209 -7.54 22.91 -1.76
C ARG A 209 -6.34 22.02 -2.10
N ALA A 210 -5.62 22.33 -3.17
CA ALA A 210 -4.39 21.63 -3.56
C ALA A 210 -3.31 21.75 -2.47
N ARG A 211 -3.06 22.96 -1.96
CA ARG A 211 -2.10 23.22 -0.88
C ARG A 211 -2.41 22.41 0.38
N ARG A 212 -3.68 22.36 0.78
CA ARG A 212 -4.12 21.61 1.96
C ARG A 212 -3.99 20.10 1.78
N PHE A 213 -4.30 19.57 0.59
CA PHE A 213 -4.10 18.14 0.34
C PHE A 213 -2.64 17.72 0.24
N ASP A 214 -1.76 18.52 -0.39
CA ASP A 214 -0.32 18.24 -0.39
C ASP A 214 0.21 18.14 1.05
N ALA A 215 -0.14 19.13 1.89
CA ALA A 215 0.19 19.11 3.30
C ALA A 215 -0.39 17.89 4.03
N ALA A 216 -1.66 17.55 3.79
CA ALA A 216 -2.31 16.39 4.39
C ALA A 216 -1.58 15.07 4.07
N ILE A 217 -1.18 14.87 2.82
CA ILE A 217 -0.43 13.68 2.38
C ILE A 217 0.91 13.60 3.10
N ARG A 218 1.66 14.70 3.13
CA ARG A 218 3.01 14.75 3.74
C ARG A 218 2.96 14.61 5.25
N LEU A 219 1.99 15.24 5.92
CA LEU A 219 1.76 15.09 7.36
C LEU A 219 1.34 13.67 7.71
N GLY A 220 0.40 13.10 6.95
CA GLY A 220 -0.05 11.73 7.14
C GLY A 220 1.07 10.71 6.99
N TYR A 221 1.95 10.91 5.99
CA TYR A 221 3.14 10.08 5.83
C TYR A 221 4.12 10.26 7.01
N SER A 222 4.48 11.51 7.30
CA SER A 222 5.48 11.86 8.34
C SER A 222 5.06 11.33 9.71
N TYR A 223 3.81 11.57 10.11
CA TYR A 223 3.28 11.06 11.37
C TYR A 223 3.13 9.53 11.33
N GLY A 224 2.69 8.97 10.20
CA GLY A 224 2.49 7.54 10.05
C GLY A 224 3.77 6.70 10.16
N LEU A 225 4.94 7.25 9.84
CA LEU A 225 6.24 6.57 9.98
C LEU A 225 6.57 6.14 11.42
N THR A 226 5.93 6.78 12.42
CA THR A 226 6.08 6.38 13.83
C THR A 226 5.63 4.94 14.08
N TYR A 227 4.70 4.39 13.30
CA TYR A 227 4.30 2.99 13.44
C TYR A 227 5.41 2.01 13.01
N PRO A 228 5.85 1.98 11.74
CA PRO A 228 6.86 1.01 11.33
C PRO A 228 8.23 1.24 11.98
N PHE A 229 8.62 2.49 12.22
CA PHE A 229 9.98 2.81 12.63
C PHE A 229 10.16 3.22 14.09
N VAL A 230 9.08 3.43 14.85
CA VAL A 230 9.18 3.65 16.31
C VAL A 230 8.45 2.55 17.07
N ASP A 231 7.20 2.25 16.75
CA ASP A 231 6.41 1.22 17.43
C ASP A 231 6.92 -0.18 17.08
N ASP A 232 6.68 -0.62 15.84
CA ASP A 232 6.95 -1.97 15.35
C ASP A 232 8.46 -2.30 15.45
N LEU A 233 9.36 -1.37 15.07
CA LEU A 233 10.81 -1.60 15.11
C LEU A 233 11.33 -1.86 16.53
N LEU A 234 10.89 -1.07 17.52
CA LEU A 234 11.34 -1.25 18.91
C LEU A 234 10.66 -2.44 19.61
N ASP A 235 9.46 -2.85 19.15
CA ASP A 235 8.77 -4.04 19.67
C ASP A 235 9.33 -5.35 19.05
N SER A 236 9.82 -5.29 17.82
CA SER A 236 10.37 -6.46 17.10
C SER A 236 11.71 -6.96 17.63
N GLN A 237 12.16 -8.13 17.14
CA GLN A 237 13.49 -8.66 17.40
C GLN A 237 14.56 -8.14 16.41
N ALA A 238 14.23 -7.15 15.57
CA ALA A 238 15.15 -6.61 14.56
C ALA A 238 16.40 -5.95 15.18
N LEU A 239 16.24 -5.31 16.34
CA LEU A 239 17.32 -4.61 17.05
C LEU A 239 17.74 -5.37 18.30
N THR A 240 19.04 -5.42 18.56
CA THR A 240 19.58 -5.91 19.83
C THR A 240 19.15 -5.03 21.01
N VAL A 241 19.24 -5.53 22.24
CA VAL A 241 18.88 -4.77 23.45
C VAL A 241 19.65 -3.43 23.53
N GLN A 242 20.94 -3.45 23.19
CA GLN A 242 21.78 -2.26 23.19
C GLN A 242 21.39 -1.27 22.08
N GLU A 243 21.06 -1.76 20.88
CA GLU A 243 20.56 -0.91 19.78
C GLU A 243 19.22 -0.28 20.12
N LYS A 244 18.30 -1.04 20.75
CA LYS A 244 17.01 -0.50 21.22
C LYS A 244 17.21 0.61 22.24
N GLU A 245 18.12 0.44 23.20
CA GLU A 245 18.43 1.46 24.20
C GLU A 245 19.00 2.73 23.56
N GLN A 246 19.98 2.58 22.65
CA GLN A 246 20.55 3.70 21.89
C GLN A 246 19.46 4.42 21.06
N TYR A 247 18.60 3.67 20.37
CA TYR A 247 17.54 4.21 19.54
C TYR A 247 16.46 4.93 20.35
N SER A 248 16.02 4.35 21.47
CA SER A 248 15.09 4.98 22.41
C SER A 248 15.64 6.30 22.97
N LEU A 249 16.93 6.34 23.32
CA LEU A 249 17.58 7.56 23.81
C LEU A 249 17.59 8.67 22.74
N MET A 250 17.81 8.32 21.48
CA MET A 250 17.78 9.30 20.38
C MET A 250 16.38 9.89 20.18
N ILE A 251 15.34 9.06 20.20
CA ILE A 251 13.95 9.53 20.09
C ILE A 251 13.63 10.44 21.27
N ARG A 252 14.02 10.04 22.49
CA ARG A 252 13.78 10.83 23.70
C ARG A 252 14.50 12.18 23.63
N ASP A 253 15.75 12.22 23.19
CA ASP A 253 16.51 13.47 23.03
C ASP A 253 15.87 14.39 21.99
N ALA A 254 15.37 13.83 20.88
CA ALA A 254 14.65 14.59 19.86
C ALA A 254 13.36 15.22 20.40
N LEU A 255 12.59 14.48 21.20
CA LEU A 255 11.35 14.96 21.80
C LEU A 255 11.60 16.02 22.89
N LEU A 256 12.70 15.89 23.65
CA LEU A 256 13.06 16.83 24.72
C LEU A 256 13.67 18.13 24.19
N THR A 257 14.53 18.04 23.17
CA THR A 257 15.27 19.19 22.63
C THR A 257 14.57 19.85 21.45
N GLY A 258 13.65 19.13 20.80
CA GLY A 258 13.06 19.54 19.53
C GLY A 258 14.03 19.48 18.35
N VAL A 259 15.15 18.76 18.48
CA VAL A 259 16.20 18.62 17.46
C VAL A 259 16.59 17.15 17.35
N VAL A 260 16.59 16.60 16.14
CA VAL A 260 16.98 15.20 15.93
C VAL A 260 18.51 15.06 16.05
N PRO A 261 19.03 14.31 17.04
CA PRO A 261 20.47 14.16 17.23
C PRO A 261 21.12 13.46 16.03
N ASP A 262 22.42 13.66 15.82
CA ASP A 262 23.19 12.88 14.86
C ASP A 262 23.33 11.42 15.32
N LEU A 263 23.40 10.49 14.36
CA LEU A 263 23.40 9.05 14.63
C LEU A 263 24.59 8.59 15.49
N GLY A 264 25.73 9.28 15.40
CA GLY A 264 26.96 8.94 16.14
C GLY A 264 27.54 7.58 15.74
N GLU A 265 28.37 6.99 16.61
CA GLU A 265 28.86 5.62 16.41
C GLU A 265 27.74 4.61 16.70
N TRP A 266 27.39 3.78 15.72
CA TRP A 266 26.46 2.66 15.89
C TRP A 266 27.22 1.37 16.20
N LYS A 267 26.95 0.74 17.35
CA LYS A 267 27.70 -0.43 17.82
C LYS A 267 27.11 -1.78 17.38
N GLY A 268 26.05 -1.77 16.58
CA GLY A 268 25.35 -2.97 16.14
C GLY A 268 25.45 -3.25 14.63
N SER A 269 24.98 -4.42 14.20
CA SER A 269 25.06 -4.88 12.81
C SER A 269 23.98 -4.28 11.89
N ASN A 270 23.02 -3.53 12.43
CA ASN A 270 21.88 -2.99 11.69
C ASN A 270 22.08 -1.55 11.21
N LEU A 271 23.34 -1.11 11.01
CA LEU A 271 23.68 0.29 10.68
C LEU A 271 22.94 0.79 9.43
N GLU A 272 22.93 0.05 8.33
CA GLU A 272 22.30 0.49 7.07
C GLU A 272 20.79 0.78 7.23
N VAL A 273 20.08 -0.10 7.94
CA VAL A 273 18.64 0.08 8.24
C VAL A 273 18.46 1.31 9.10
N ILE A 274 19.29 1.48 10.12
CA ILE A 274 19.17 2.59 11.07
C ILE A 274 19.54 3.92 10.42
N GLU A 275 20.51 3.97 9.52
CA GLU A 275 20.83 5.16 8.72
C GLU A 275 19.63 5.61 7.88
N TYR A 276 18.97 4.65 7.20
CA TYR A 276 17.76 4.94 6.44
C TYR A 276 16.64 5.45 7.35
N VAL A 277 16.33 4.71 8.43
CA VAL A 277 15.27 5.04 9.37
C VAL A 277 15.51 6.40 10.03
N HIS A 278 16.74 6.68 10.44
CA HIS A 278 17.13 7.95 11.06
C HIS A 278 16.94 9.12 10.10
N SER A 279 17.42 8.99 8.85
CA SER A 279 17.23 10.02 7.83
C SER A 279 15.75 10.28 7.56
N GLU A 280 14.96 9.23 7.41
CA GLU A 280 13.54 9.31 7.06
C GLU A 280 12.70 9.90 8.20
N LEU A 281 12.98 9.51 9.46
CA LEU A 281 12.34 10.10 10.63
C LEU A 281 12.80 11.53 10.90
N ARG A 282 14.06 11.89 10.58
CA ARG A 282 14.54 13.27 10.68
C ARG A 282 13.76 14.19 9.77
N GLU A 283 13.63 13.83 8.49
CA GLU A 283 12.83 14.60 7.52
C GLU A 283 11.38 14.75 7.97
N ALA A 284 10.76 13.65 8.45
CA ALA A 284 9.40 13.65 8.95
C ALA A 284 9.21 14.56 10.17
N PHE A 285 10.12 14.49 11.14
CA PHE A 285 10.08 15.31 12.34
C PHE A 285 10.23 16.80 12.03
N GLU A 286 11.19 17.15 11.17
CA GLU A 286 11.40 18.53 10.72
C GLU A 286 10.20 19.07 9.94
N TYR A 287 9.60 18.24 9.08
CA TYR A 287 8.39 18.61 8.34
C TYR A 287 7.23 18.94 9.28
N ILE A 288 6.92 18.06 10.24
CA ILE A 288 5.86 18.28 11.23
C ILE A 288 6.13 19.54 12.05
N LYS A 289 7.36 19.71 12.56
CA LYS A 289 7.76 20.86 13.37
C LYS A 289 7.59 22.18 12.60
N ASN A 290 8.01 22.23 11.34
CA ASN A 290 7.93 23.43 10.51
C ASN A 290 6.51 23.75 10.04
N TYR A 291 5.64 22.73 9.95
CA TYR A 291 4.23 22.94 9.61
C TYR A 291 3.42 23.58 10.75
N GLN A 292 3.81 23.30 12.00
CA GLN A 292 3.08 23.80 13.18
C GLN A 292 3.39 25.25 13.53
N HIS A 293 2.38 25.97 14.03
CA HIS A 293 2.59 27.26 14.67
C HIS A 293 3.48 27.13 15.92
N PRO A 294 4.33 28.13 16.24
CA PRO A 294 5.24 28.07 17.40
C PRO A 294 4.54 27.75 18.73
N GLU A 295 3.31 28.24 18.90
CA GLU A 295 2.50 28.00 20.11
C GLU A 295 2.08 26.53 20.26
N LYS A 296 1.92 25.78 19.15
CA LYS A 296 1.53 24.36 19.15
C LYS A 296 2.71 23.40 19.18
N GLN A 297 3.90 23.85 18.80
CA GLN A 297 5.12 23.01 18.81
C GLN A 297 5.43 22.46 20.19
N ARG A 298 5.28 23.29 21.23
CA ARG A 298 5.49 22.85 22.62
C ARG A 298 4.51 21.73 23.00
N THR A 299 3.23 21.92 22.70
CA THR A 299 2.19 20.91 22.95
C THR A 299 2.46 19.61 22.19
N PHE A 300 2.90 19.69 20.93
CA PHE A 300 3.27 18.52 20.14
C PHE A 300 4.43 17.73 20.78
N LEU A 301 5.51 18.40 21.16
CA LEU A 301 6.66 17.76 21.80
C LEU A 301 6.29 17.14 23.14
N GLU A 302 5.53 17.88 23.97
CA GLU A 302 5.05 17.39 25.27
C GLU A 302 4.15 16.15 25.10
N GLN A 303 3.15 16.19 24.20
CA GLN A 303 2.26 15.04 23.98
C GLN A 303 2.99 13.84 23.35
N SER A 304 3.94 14.09 22.46
CA SER A 304 4.76 13.04 21.84
C SER A 304 5.69 12.39 22.86
N TYR A 305 6.30 13.16 23.76
CA TYR A 305 7.07 12.64 24.89
C TYR A 305 6.21 11.80 25.81
N VAL A 306 5.02 12.31 26.18
CA VAL A 306 4.09 11.58 27.06
C VAL A 306 3.68 10.24 26.46
N PHE A 307 3.34 10.23 25.17
CA PHE A 307 3.02 9.01 24.44
C PHE A 307 4.21 8.03 24.43
N PHE A 308 5.38 8.47 23.99
CA PHE A 308 6.57 7.63 23.88
C PHE A 308 6.99 7.04 25.23
N GLN A 309 7.02 7.86 26.29
CA GLN A 309 7.35 7.41 27.65
C GLN A 309 6.37 6.36 28.16
N SER A 310 5.06 6.54 27.93
CA SER A 310 4.04 5.55 28.32
C SER A 310 4.18 4.22 27.58
N GLN A 311 4.57 4.27 26.30
CA GLN A 311 4.82 3.11 25.46
C GLN A 311 6.08 2.36 25.90
N GLU A 312 7.15 3.06 26.27
CA GLU A 312 8.37 2.43 26.81
C GLU A 312 8.10 1.73 28.16
N ILE A 313 7.31 2.34 29.04
CA ILE A 313 6.91 1.71 30.31
C ILE A 313 6.13 0.42 30.04
N ASP A 314 5.25 0.43 29.05
CA ASP A 314 4.44 -0.73 28.67
C ASP A 314 5.27 -1.85 28.02
N ARG A 315 6.12 -1.50 27.05
CA ARG A 315 7.03 -2.42 26.34
C ARG A 315 7.97 -3.17 27.27
N ASN A 316 8.42 -2.54 28.35
CA ASN A 316 9.36 -3.14 29.29
C ASN A 316 8.70 -4.15 30.25
N LYS A 317 7.37 -4.28 30.22
CA LYS A 317 6.67 -5.26 31.05
C LYS A 317 6.96 -6.68 30.59
N LYS A 318 7.06 -7.60 31.55
CA LYS A 318 7.27 -9.02 31.27
C LYS A 318 6.16 -9.83 31.90
N LEU A 319 5.50 -10.67 31.10
CA LEU A 319 4.38 -11.49 31.57
C LEU A 319 4.80 -12.47 32.68
N ALA A 320 6.11 -12.73 32.87
CA ALA A 320 6.64 -13.53 33.97
C ALA A 320 6.68 -12.81 35.34
N ASN A 321 6.57 -11.49 35.39
CA ASN A 321 6.48 -10.75 36.64
C ASN A 321 5.05 -10.84 37.19
N ALA A 322 4.87 -11.42 38.38
CA ALA A 322 3.56 -11.62 39.02
C ALA A 322 3.11 -10.45 39.91
N ASN A 323 3.92 -9.40 40.03
CA ASN A 323 3.79 -8.37 41.06
C ASN A 323 3.32 -7.01 40.53
N TYR A 324 2.92 -6.90 39.25
CA TYR A 324 2.34 -5.65 38.77
C TYR A 324 1.07 -5.32 39.55
N THR A 325 0.93 -4.04 39.90
CA THR A 325 -0.27 -3.42 40.45
C THR A 325 -1.29 -3.16 39.34
N ASN A 326 -2.55 -2.94 39.69
CA ASN A 326 -3.56 -2.56 38.70
C ASN A 326 -3.20 -1.22 38.03
N GLU A 327 -2.68 -0.26 38.80
CA GLU A 327 -2.23 1.02 38.30
C GLU A 327 -1.10 0.88 37.26
N GLU A 328 -0.10 0.04 37.49
CA GLU A 328 0.97 -0.25 36.51
C GLU A 328 0.46 -0.92 35.24
N LEU A 329 -0.62 -1.70 35.33
CA LEU A 329 -1.24 -2.35 34.17
C LEU A 329 -2.04 -1.35 33.33
N TYR A 330 -2.86 -0.50 33.96
CA TYR A 330 -3.86 0.30 33.25
C TYR A 330 -3.44 1.76 32.98
N ILE A 331 -2.70 2.43 33.87
CA ILE A 331 -2.38 3.86 33.73
C ILE A 331 -1.54 4.13 32.46
N PRO A 332 -0.43 3.41 32.20
CA PRO A 332 0.35 3.63 30.97
C PRO A 332 -0.48 3.40 29.70
N ILE A 333 -1.40 2.45 29.75
CA ILE A 333 -2.30 2.14 28.63
C ILE A 333 -3.31 3.28 28.37
N ILE A 334 -3.90 3.85 29.44
CA ILE A 334 -4.77 5.03 29.33
C ILE A 334 -4.01 6.19 28.68
N ILE A 335 -2.78 6.44 29.12
CA ILE A 335 -1.94 7.53 28.59
C ILE A 335 -1.59 7.26 27.12
N LYS A 336 -0.99 6.10 26.80
CA LYS A 336 -0.60 5.73 25.43
C LYS A 336 -1.77 5.84 24.45
N SER A 337 -2.91 5.26 24.81
CA SER A 337 -4.09 5.23 23.93
C SER A 337 -4.73 6.61 23.74
N SER A 338 -4.69 7.48 24.75
CA SER A 338 -5.23 8.85 24.63
C SER A 338 -4.26 9.81 23.92
N SER A 339 -2.98 9.79 24.27
CA SER A 339 -1.97 10.70 23.73
C SER A 339 -1.74 10.51 22.24
N SER A 340 -1.83 9.29 21.70
CA SER A 340 -1.72 9.06 20.24
C SER A 340 -2.69 9.94 19.44
N ARG A 341 -3.93 10.08 19.92
CA ARG A 341 -4.97 10.88 19.27
C ARG A 341 -4.80 12.38 19.51
N LEU A 342 -4.30 12.77 20.69
CA LEU A 342 -3.99 14.17 21.01
C LEU A 342 -2.84 14.71 20.14
N ILE A 343 -1.84 13.87 19.83
CA ILE A 343 -0.75 14.24 18.93
C ILE A 343 -1.30 14.61 17.55
N VAL A 344 -2.22 13.80 16.99
CA VAL A 344 -2.83 14.07 15.68
C VAL A 344 -3.46 15.48 15.64
N ARG A 345 -4.11 15.93 16.72
CA ARG A 345 -4.67 17.30 16.81
C ARG A 345 -3.61 18.40 16.86
N SER A 346 -2.46 18.14 17.46
CA SER A 346 -1.36 19.12 17.41
C SER A 346 -0.77 19.25 16.00
N VAL A 347 -0.87 18.19 15.19
CA VAL A 347 -0.39 18.12 13.81
C VAL A 347 -1.41 18.68 12.82
N LEU A 348 -2.70 18.38 13.00
CA LEU A 348 -3.81 18.86 12.17
C LEU A 348 -4.43 20.08 12.83
N SER A 349 -4.36 21.26 12.22
CA SER A 349 -4.87 22.53 12.77
C SER A 349 -6.41 22.60 12.88
N ALA A 350 -7.03 21.59 13.48
CA ALA A 350 -8.46 21.42 13.60
C ALA A 350 -9.10 22.50 14.50
N PRO A 351 -10.34 22.93 14.20
CA PRO A 351 -11.09 23.88 15.02
C PRO A 351 -11.21 23.43 16.48
N GLU A 352 -11.21 24.42 17.39
CA GLU A 352 -11.44 24.19 18.81
C GLU A 352 -12.91 23.85 19.06
N ASP A 353 -13.25 22.57 19.09
CA ASP A 353 -14.51 22.10 19.68
C ASP A 353 -14.33 21.94 21.19
N GLU A 354 -15.23 22.58 21.95
CA GLU A 354 -15.27 22.47 23.41
C GLU A 354 -15.48 20.99 23.81
N GLY A 355 -14.52 20.46 24.57
CA GLY A 355 -14.57 19.09 25.07
C GLY A 355 -13.96 18.01 24.17
N PHE A 356 -13.39 18.32 23.00
CA PHE A 356 -12.70 17.32 22.17
C PHE A 356 -11.58 16.59 22.93
N ASP A 357 -10.71 17.33 23.63
CA ASP A 357 -9.58 16.72 24.36
C ASP A 357 -10.06 15.78 25.45
N LEU A 358 -11.22 16.08 26.04
CA LEU A 358 -11.87 15.26 27.05
C LEU A 358 -12.41 13.97 26.41
N ARG A 359 -13.19 14.09 25.32
CA ARG A 359 -13.77 12.93 24.60
C ARG A 359 -12.68 12.01 24.08
N THR A 360 -11.67 12.58 23.43
CA THR A 360 -10.52 11.85 22.87
C THR A 360 -9.71 11.13 23.95
N PHE A 361 -9.51 11.77 25.10
CA PHE A 361 -8.80 11.17 26.22
C PHE A 361 -9.54 9.92 26.75
N TYR A 362 -10.83 10.05 27.05
CA TYR A 362 -11.61 8.94 27.62
C TYR A 362 -11.89 7.82 26.62
N TYR A 363 -11.99 8.13 25.32
CA TYR A 363 -12.21 7.12 24.27
C TYR A 363 -10.99 6.23 24.03
N GLY A 364 -9.78 6.67 24.41
CA GLY A 364 -8.54 5.95 24.14
C GLY A 364 -8.54 4.50 24.62
N ILE A 365 -8.84 4.30 25.90
CA ILE A 365 -8.83 2.98 26.55
C ILE A 365 -9.96 2.07 26.04
N TYR A 366 -11.09 2.62 25.58
CA TYR A 366 -12.18 1.83 25.01
C TYR A 366 -11.71 1.00 23.81
N ASN A 367 -10.99 1.62 22.88
CA ASN A 367 -10.46 0.89 21.73
C ASN A 367 -9.34 -0.06 22.14
N GLN A 368 -8.43 0.37 23.04
CA GLN A 368 -7.33 -0.49 23.46
C GLN A 368 -7.84 -1.80 24.09
N LEU A 369 -8.80 -1.73 25.01
CA LEU A 369 -9.37 -2.94 25.62
C LEU A 369 -10.13 -3.80 24.61
N ALA A 370 -10.74 -3.20 23.58
CA ALA A 370 -11.40 -3.96 22.52
C ALA A 370 -10.39 -4.69 21.63
N ASP A 371 -9.26 -4.05 21.31
CA ASP A 371 -8.18 -4.62 20.52
C ASP A 371 -7.43 -5.70 21.32
N ASP A 372 -7.05 -5.44 22.58
CA ASP A 372 -6.43 -6.43 23.48
C ASP A 372 -7.34 -7.66 23.70
N PHE A 373 -8.66 -7.46 23.76
CA PHE A 373 -9.61 -8.58 23.84
C PHE A 373 -9.62 -9.38 22.54
N ALA A 374 -9.52 -8.71 21.40
CA ALA A 374 -9.45 -9.39 20.13
C ALA A 374 -8.15 -10.20 20.05
N ASP A 375 -7.01 -9.64 20.41
CA ASP A 375 -5.72 -10.24 20.10
C ASP A 375 -5.13 -11.03 21.28
N MET A 376 -5.92 -11.21 22.35
CA MET A 376 -5.52 -11.83 23.63
C MET A 376 -4.74 -13.15 23.51
N PHE A 377 -5.04 -13.97 22.50
CA PHE A 377 -4.42 -15.28 22.32
C PHE A 377 -3.07 -15.16 21.62
N ASP A 378 -3.02 -14.32 20.59
CA ASP A 378 -1.80 -14.04 19.85
C ASP A 378 -0.81 -13.32 20.79
N ASP A 379 -1.29 -12.33 21.56
CA ASP A 379 -0.53 -11.64 22.61
C ASP A 379 0.00 -12.59 23.70
N MET A 380 -0.81 -13.59 24.10
CA MET A 380 -0.42 -14.58 25.10
C MET A 380 0.71 -15.47 24.58
N GLU A 381 0.66 -15.87 23.31
CA GLU A 381 1.71 -16.66 22.65
C GLU A 381 3.01 -15.86 22.50
N GLU A 382 2.91 -14.56 22.21
CA GLU A 382 4.05 -13.63 22.12
C GLU A 382 4.59 -13.22 23.51
N GLY A 383 3.84 -13.48 24.58
CA GLY A 383 4.21 -13.12 25.95
C GLY A 383 4.06 -11.62 26.24
N ALA A 384 3.27 -10.90 25.46
CA ALA A 384 2.95 -9.50 25.65
C ALA A 384 2.16 -9.29 26.95
N VAL A 385 2.36 -8.15 27.61
CA VAL A 385 1.63 -7.81 28.84
C VAL A 385 0.50 -6.85 28.51
N THR A 386 -0.69 -7.40 28.34
CA THR A 386 -1.95 -6.68 28.21
C THR A 386 -2.83 -6.94 29.44
N PRO A 387 -3.84 -6.10 29.71
CA PRO A 387 -4.78 -6.34 30.81
C PRO A 387 -5.40 -7.74 30.75
N TYR A 388 -5.74 -8.23 29.55
CA TYR A 388 -6.31 -9.56 29.34
C TYR A 388 -5.30 -10.68 29.58
N THR A 389 -4.11 -10.63 28.98
CA THR A 389 -3.11 -11.69 29.15
C THR A 389 -2.64 -11.79 30.60
N TYR A 390 -2.43 -10.65 31.27
CA TYR A 390 -2.04 -10.62 32.66
C TYR A 390 -3.13 -11.19 33.58
N TYR A 391 -4.39 -10.75 33.40
CA TYR A 391 -5.52 -11.27 34.16
C TYR A 391 -5.68 -12.78 33.97
N LEU A 392 -5.67 -13.26 32.73
CA LEU A 392 -5.82 -14.69 32.43
C LEU A 392 -4.72 -15.54 33.09
N LYS A 393 -3.50 -15.03 33.18
CA LYS A 393 -2.37 -15.74 33.79
C LYS A 393 -2.39 -15.77 35.32
N TYR A 394 -2.79 -14.66 35.96
CA TYR A 394 -2.61 -14.47 37.40
C TYR A 394 -3.89 -14.41 38.24
N ARG A 395 -5.08 -14.41 37.63
CA ARG A 395 -6.37 -14.27 38.36
C ARG A 395 -6.55 -15.24 39.55
N ASP A 396 -6.05 -16.47 39.43
CA ASP A 396 -6.22 -17.49 40.46
C ASP A 396 -5.26 -17.28 41.65
N LEU A 397 -4.20 -16.49 41.45
CA LEU A 397 -3.19 -16.14 42.45
C LEU A 397 -3.37 -14.72 43.02
N ARG A 398 -4.04 -13.84 42.27
CA ARG A 398 -4.18 -12.40 42.56
C ARG A 398 -5.65 -11.98 42.48
N PRO A 399 -6.43 -12.19 43.57
CA PRO A 399 -7.85 -11.83 43.60
C PRO A 399 -8.11 -10.32 43.59
N ASP A 400 -7.06 -9.52 43.79
CA ASP A 400 -7.10 -8.05 43.71
C ASP A 400 -7.09 -7.51 42.28
N LEU A 401 -6.85 -8.35 41.26
CA LEU A 401 -6.80 -7.92 39.87
C LEU A 401 -8.17 -7.48 39.36
N ILE A 402 -8.19 -6.32 38.72
CA ILE A 402 -9.37 -5.82 38.02
C ILE A 402 -9.57 -6.64 36.75
N ASN A 403 -10.77 -7.18 36.62
CA ASN A 403 -11.20 -7.89 35.43
C ASN A 403 -11.32 -6.92 34.23
N PRO A 404 -10.49 -7.06 33.18
CA PRO A 404 -10.47 -6.13 32.04
C PRO A 404 -11.77 -6.14 31.25
N TYR A 405 -12.52 -7.25 31.24
CA TYR A 405 -13.81 -7.33 30.58
C TYR A 405 -14.87 -6.50 31.30
N GLU A 406 -14.87 -6.47 32.62
CA GLU A 406 -15.78 -5.62 33.40
C GLU A 406 -15.37 -4.15 33.28
N LEU A 407 -14.07 -3.86 33.34
CA LEU A 407 -13.55 -2.51 33.12
C LEU A 407 -13.95 -1.97 31.74
N TYR A 408 -13.92 -2.81 30.70
CA TYR A 408 -14.37 -2.44 29.36
C TYR A 408 -15.82 -1.92 29.35
N TRP A 409 -16.72 -2.59 30.07
CA TRP A 409 -18.10 -2.13 30.20
C TRP A 409 -18.25 -0.89 31.08
N ALA A 410 -17.46 -0.76 32.14
CA ALA A 410 -17.40 0.48 32.93
C ALA A 410 -16.95 1.68 32.06
N VAL A 411 -15.94 1.48 31.19
CA VAL A 411 -15.51 2.48 30.21
C VAL A 411 -16.64 2.85 29.24
N ILE A 412 -17.39 1.87 28.72
CA ILE A 412 -18.54 2.13 27.84
C ILE A 412 -19.60 2.97 28.57
N SER A 413 -19.94 2.60 29.81
CA SER A 413 -20.89 3.34 30.64
C SER A 413 -20.43 4.78 30.87
N HIS A 414 -19.16 4.97 31.24
CA HIS A 414 -18.59 6.30 31.44
C HIS A 414 -18.61 7.14 30.16
N LEU A 415 -18.25 6.55 29.02
CA LEU A 415 -18.33 7.25 27.73
C LEU A 415 -19.76 7.71 27.43
N ILE A 416 -20.74 6.82 27.54
CA ILE A 416 -22.13 7.16 27.22
C ILE A 416 -22.65 8.24 28.17
N HIS A 417 -22.51 8.05 29.48
CA HIS A 417 -23.21 8.88 30.46
C HIS A 417 -22.44 10.12 30.90
N ASP A 418 -21.14 10.00 31.13
CA ASP A 418 -20.32 11.08 31.70
C ASP A 418 -19.61 11.92 30.63
N VAL A 419 -19.34 11.35 29.45
CA VAL A 419 -18.60 12.03 28.37
C VAL A 419 -19.51 12.55 27.27
N TYR A 420 -20.48 11.74 26.82
CA TYR A 420 -21.44 12.09 25.78
C TYR A 420 -22.84 12.41 26.32
N ASN A 421 -22.98 12.62 27.63
CA ASN A 421 -24.21 13.10 28.29
C ASN A 421 -25.47 12.28 27.95
N SER A 422 -25.31 10.96 27.81
CA SER A 422 -26.36 10.01 27.43
C SER A 422 -27.02 10.29 26.06
N ASP A 423 -26.28 10.89 25.12
CA ASP A 423 -26.75 11.10 23.75
C ASP A 423 -27.18 9.78 23.10
N ALA A 424 -28.37 9.79 22.49
CA ALA A 424 -29.01 8.60 21.97
C ALA A 424 -28.26 8.02 20.76
N LYS A 425 -27.69 8.87 19.89
CA LYS A 425 -26.96 8.42 18.70
C LYS A 425 -25.59 7.84 19.09
N THR A 426 -24.90 8.48 20.02
CA THR A 426 -23.62 8.01 20.57
C THR A 426 -23.77 6.68 21.27
N ARG A 427 -24.78 6.52 22.14
CA ARG A 427 -25.12 5.23 22.75
C ARG A 427 -25.32 4.14 21.70
N GLU A 428 -26.11 4.42 20.66
CA GLU A 428 -26.37 3.45 19.60
C GLU A 428 -25.07 2.97 18.95
N VAL A 429 -24.21 3.92 18.53
CA VAL A 429 -22.96 3.62 17.83
C VAL A 429 -21.97 2.85 18.72
N ILE A 430 -21.83 3.23 19.99
CA ILE A 430 -20.92 2.56 20.94
C ILE A 430 -21.41 1.12 21.22
N LEU A 431 -22.70 0.92 21.47
CA LEU A 431 -23.26 -0.41 21.71
C LEU A 431 -23.22 -1.29 20.46
N ASP A 432 -23.53 -0.74 19.28
CA ASP A 432 -23.37 -1.45 18.01
C ASP A 432 -21.93 -1.94 17.85
N ARG A 433 -20.94 -1.09 18.15
CA ARG A 433 -19.53 -1.45 18.03
C ARG A 433 -19.12 -2.50 19.05
N ALA A 434 -19.53 -2.37 20.31
CA ALA A 434 -19.20 -3.31 21.38
C ALA A 434 -19.79 -4.71 21.11
N ILE A 435 -21.09 -4.78 20.76
CA ILE A 435 -21.75 -6.06 20.45
C ILE A 435 -21.17 -6.68 19.19
N ASN A 436 -20.93 -5.90 18.14
CA ASN A 436 -20.30 -6.40 16.91
C ASN A 436 -18.89 -6.94 17.16
N GLY A 437 -18.10 -6.29 18.04
CA GLY A 437 -16.78 -6.78 18.47
C GLY A 437 -16.86 -8.17 19.09
N LEU A 438 -17.77 -8.37 20.05
CA LEU A 438 -17.99 -9.67 20.68
C LEU A 438 -18.49 -10.74 19.70
N LYS A 439 -19.43 -10.39 18.79
CA LYS A 439 -19.91 -11.28 17.73
C LYS A 439 -18.78 -11.79 16.86
N ARG A 440 -17.85 -10.92 16.49
CA ARG A 440 -16.70 -11.27 15.66
C ARG A 440 -15.66 -12.09 16.39
N CYS A 441 -15.40 -11.77 17.65
CA CYS A 441 -14.53 -12.60 18.49
C CYS A 441 -15.08 -14.03 18.55
N LYS A 442 -16.39 -14.18 18.75
CA LYS A 442 -17.09 -15.47 18.73
C LYS A 442 -16.99 -16.19 17.38
N GLU A 443 -17.13 -15.48 16.26
CA GLU A 443 -16.95 -16.05 14.92
C GLU A 443 -15.51 -16.54 14.68
N ARG A 444 -14.50 -15.77 15.10
CA ARG A 444 -13.08 -16.10 14.92
C ARG A 444 -12.64 -17.29 15.80
N LEU A 445 -13.02 -17.30 17.07
CA LEU A 445 -12.63 -18.37 18.01
C LEU A 445 -13.45 -19.64 17.86
N GLY A 446 -14.64 -19.54 17.27
CA GLY A 446 -15.66 -20.58 17.31
C GLY A 446 -16.43 -20.60 18.64
N GLN A 447 -17.63 -21.19 18.62
CA GLN A 447 -18.57 -21.17 19.74
C GLN A 447 -17.95 -21.71 21.04
N GLN A 448 -17.27 -22.86 20.98
CA GLN A 448 -16.78 -23.56 22.16
C GLN A 448 -15.71 -22.74 22.88
N LYS A 449 -14.63 -22.36 22.17
CA LYS A 449 -13.53 -21.58 22.74
C LYS A 449 -14.00 -20.22 23.25
N TYR A 450 -14.94 -19.58 22.54
CA TYR A 450 -15.56 -18.34 23.00
C TYR A 450 -16.32 -18.52 24.32
N ASP A 451 -17.17 -19.55 24.44
CA ASP A 451 -17.94 -19.82 25.66
C ASP A 451 -17.01 -20.17 26.85
N GLU A 452 -15.91 -20.88 26.60
CA GLU A 452 -14.86 -21.16 27.61
C GLU A 452 -14.23 -19.86 28.14
N VAL A 453 -13.83 -18.95 27.24
CA VAL A 453 -13.28 -17.64 27.61
C VAL A 453 -14.30 -16.81 28.38
N MET A 454 -15.54 -16.73 27.91
CA MET A 454 -16.58 -15.93 28.56
C MET A 454 -16.94 -16.47 29.94
N THR A 455 -16.82 -17.78 30.18
CA THR A 455 -17.02 -18.38 31.52
C THR A 455 -15.98 -17.85 32.52
N ILE A 456 -14.78 -17.53 32.03
CA ILE A 456 -13.68 -17.01 32.83
C ILE A 456 -13.82 -15.51 33.06
N ILE A 457 -13.89 -14.72 31.98
CA ILE A 457 -13.75 -13.25 32.07
C ILE A 457 -15.09 -12.55 32.34
N ALA A 458 -16.22 -13.24 32.19
CA ALA A 458 -17.55 -12.66 32.31
C ALA A 458 -18.26 -13.12 33.62
N SER A 459 -17.50 -13.50 34.64
CA SER A 459 -18.02 -14.16 35.85
C SER A 459 -18.59 -13.21 36.91
N GLY A 460 -18.15 -11.94 36.99
CA GLY A 460 -18.53 -11.06 38.10
C GLY A 460 -19.99 -10.56 38.07
N GLN A 461 -20.61 -10.47 36.89
CA GLN A 461 -21.96 -9.94 36.71
C GLN A 461 -22.82 -10.83 35.79
N PRO A 462 -23.36 -11.95 36.31
CA PRO A 462 -23.96 -13.00 35.47
C PRO A 462 -25.24 -12.55 34.76
N GLU A 463 -26.12 -11.76 35.39
CA GLU A 463 -27.37 -11.29 34.77
C GLU A 463 -27.10 -10.34 33.60
N PHE A 464 -26.22 -9.36 33.82
CA PHE A 464 -25.80 -8.43 32.78
C PHE A 464 -25.11 -9.17 31.62
N ASN A 465 -24.23 -10.12 31.92
CA ASN A 465 -23.57 -10.89 30.87
C ASN A 465 -24.51 -11.81 30.10
N GLN A 466 -25.52 -12.39 30.74
CA GLN A 466 -26.55 -13.14 30.02
C GLN A 466 -27.28 -12.24 29.01
N LEU A 467 -27.59 -10.99 29.38
CA LEU A 467 -28.18 -10.01 28.47
C LEU A 467 -27.25 -9.70 27.29
N VAL A 468 -25.98 -9.38 27.56
CA VAL A 468 -24.96 -9.13 26.53
C VAL A 468 -24.83 -10.33 25.58
N GLN A 469 -24.72 -11.54 26.12
CA GLN A 469 -24.59 -12.76 25.31
C GLN A 469 -25.85 -13.06 24.50
N GLN A 470 -27.02 -12.68 25.00
CA GLN A 470 -28.25 -12.72 24.22
C GLN A 470 -28.20 -11.74 23.04
N MET A 471 -27.64 -10.54 23.23
CA MET A 471 -27.44 -9.56 22.15
C MET A 471 -26.44 -10.08 21.11
N VAL A 472 -25.29 -10.60 21.54
CA VAL A 472 -24.29 -11.23 20.65
C VAL A 472 -24.94 -12.29 19.75
N ARG A 473 -25.82 -13.12 20.32
CA ARG A 473 -26.53 -14.17 19.56
C ARG A 473 -27.60 -13.63 18.62
N LYS A 474 -28.40 -12.64 19.04
CA LYS A 474 -29.66 -12.29 18.36
C LYS A 474 -29.64 -10.97 17.58
N ALA A 475 -28.76 -10.04 17.92
CA ALA A 475 -28.78 -8.70 17.34
C ALA A 475 -28.41 -8.75 15.85
N ASP A 476 -29.25 -8.16 15.02
CA ASP A 476 -28.95 -7.91 13.60
C ASP A 476 -28.53 -6.45 13.39
N ASP A 477 -28.01 -6.17 12.20
CA ASP A 477 -27.66 -4.82 11.75
C ASP A 477 -26.72 -4.11 12.73
N VAL A 478 -25.56 -4.71 13.03
CA VAL A 478 -24.49 -4.11 13.84
C VAL A 478 -23.15 -4.03 13.07
N ASP A 479 -23.16 -4.36 11.78
CA ASP A 479 -21.97 -4.34 10.93
C ASP A 479 -21.55 -2.90 10.56
N PHE A 480 -20.25 -2.70 10.31
CA PHE A 480 -19.64 -1.42 9.96
C PHE A 480 -18.80 -1.52 8.67
N LEU A 481 -18.80 -0.43 7.89
CA LEU A 481 -18.09 -0.28 6.61
C LEU A 481 -16.57 -0.34 6.76
N ASP A 482 -16.01 0.15 7.87
CA ASP A 482 -14.56 0.16 8.09
C ASP A 482 -13.96 -1.25 7.96
N LYS A 483 -14.65 -2.27 8.49
CA LYS A 483 -14.20 -3.66 8.39
C LYS A 483 -14.41 -4.25 7.00
N LEU A 484 -15.52 -3.93 6.35
CA LEU A 484 -15.84 -4.36 4.99
C LEU A 484 -14.73 -3.89 4.02
N LEU A 485 -14.34 -2.61 4.12
CA LEU A 485 -13.22 -2.04 3.37
C LEU A 485 -11.88 -2.66 3.81
N ARG A 486 -11.66 -2.82 5.10
CA ARG A 486 -10.44 -3.43 5.64
C ARG A 486 -10.20 -4.84 5.13
N ASP A 487 -11.21 -5.71 5.21
CA ASP A 487 -11.11 -7.11 4.80
C ASP A 487 -10.98 -7.22 3.27
N GLN A 488 -11.61 -6.30 2.53
CA GLN A 488 -11.41 -6.18 1.08
C GLN A 488 -9.97 -5.78 0.74
N VAL A 489 -9.42 -4.76 1.39
CA VAL A 489 -8.03 -4.33 1.20
C VAL A 489 -7.07 -5.48 1.55
N VAL A 490 -7.31 -6.21 2.63
CA VAL A 490 -6.49 -7.37 3.00
C VAL A 490 -6.55 -8.47 1.93
N LEU A 491 -7.75 -8.76 1.40
CA LEU A 491 -7.91 -9.75 0.33
C LEU A 491 -7.22 -9.30 -0.96
N GLN A 492 -7.36 -8.02 -1.33
CA GLN A 492 -6.72 -7.43 -2.51
C GLN A 492 -5.20 -7.48 -2.37
N LEU A 493 -4.64 -7.03 -1.25
CA LEU A 493 -3.19 -7.09 -1.00
C LEU A 493 -2.66 -8.53 -1.04
N LYS A 494 -3.41 -9.50 -0.49
CA LYS A 494 -3.02 -10.91 -0.53
C LYS A 494 -3.04 -11.47 -1.96
N ASN A 495 -4.06 -11.12 -2.75
CA ASN A 495 -4.14 -11.52 -4.14
C ASN A 495 -3.02 -10.85 -4.96
N ASP A 496 -2.83 -9.55 -4.81
CA ASP A 496 -1.77 -8.78 -5.49
C ASP A 496 -0.38 -9.32 -5.12
N LYS A 497 -0.16 -9.73 -3.87
CA LYS A 497 1.06 -10.41 -3.42
C LYS A 497 1.27 -11.72 -4.17
N GLN A 498 0.26 -12.57 -4.21
CA GLN A 498 0.33 -13.84 -4.91
C GLN A 498 0.64 -13.62 -6.40
N GLU A 499 -0.09 -12.72 -7.05
CA GLU A 499 0.12 -12.39 -8.46
C GLU A 499 1.49 -11.79 -8.73
N LYS A 500 2.02 -10.95 -7.82
CA LYS A 500 3.36 -10.37 -7.93
C LYS A 500 4.45 -11.43 -7.81
N GLU A 501 4.28 -12.41 -6.92
CA GLU A 501 5.20 -13.54 -6.82
C GLU A 501 5.09 -14.46 -8.05
N GLU A 502 3.88 -14.71 -8.55
CA GLU A 502 3.67 -15.42 -9.82
C GLU A 502 4.32 -14.68 -10.99
N PHE A 503 4.21 -13.34 -11.06
CA PHE A 503 4.86 -12.50 -12.07
C PHE A 503 6.39 -12.67 -12.03
N LYS A 504 7.01 -12.50 -10.84
CA LYS A 504 8.46 -12.70 -10.66
C LYS A 504 8.90 -14.11 -11.03
N GLN A 505 8.18 -15.12 -10.57
CA GLN A 505 8.49 -16.52 -10.85
C GLN A 505 8.35 -16.84 -12.35
N THR A 506 7.38 -16.23 -13.02
CA THR A 506 7.17 -16.36 -14.46
C THR A 506 8.34 -15.75 -15.23
N ILE A 507 8.72 -14.50 -14.92
CA ILE A 507 9.90 -13.88 -15.54
C ILE A 507 11.14 -14.75 -15.34
N ARG A 508 11.36 -15.26 -14.13
CA ARG A 508 12.52 -16.11 -13.84
C ARG A 508 12.51 -17.41 -14.65
N THR A 509 11.45 -18.20 -14.54
CA THR A 509 11.33 -19.52 -15.18
C THR A 509 11.44 -19.40 -16.69
N VAL A 510 10.68 -18.48 -17.28
CA VAL A 510 10.62 -18.32 -18.74
C VAL A 510 11.94 -17.78 -19.27
N ARG A 511 12.61 -16.88 -18.56
CA ARG A 511 13.97 -16.43 -18.91
C ARG A 511 14.98 -17.56 -18.91
N GLU A 512 14.95 -18.43 -17.90
CA GLU A 512 15.84 -19.60 -17.82
C GLU A 512 15.61 -20.55 -19.00
N GLN A 513 14.34 -20.84 -19.34
CA GLN A 513 13.99 -21.63 -20.52
C GLN A 513 14.47 -20.99 -21.83
N ILE A 514 14.20 -19.69 -22.02
CA ILE A 514 14.65 -18.95 -23.21
C ILE A 514 16.16 -19.02 -23.34
N ASN A 515 16.92 -18.79 -22.26
CA ASN A 515 18.38 -18.79 -22.30
C ASN A 515 18.96 -20.14 -22.76
N VAL A 516 18.31 -21.27 -22.45
CA VAL A 516 18.70 -22.60 -22.96
C VAL A 516 18.48 -22.70 -24.47
N GLU A 517 17.39 -22.11 -24.97
CA GLU A 517 17.01 -22.23 -26.37
C GLU A 517 17.73 -21.23 -27.29
N LEU A 518 18.32 -20.14 -26.80
CA LEU A 518 18.87 -19.07 -27.64
C LEU A 518 20.12 -19.44 -28.43
N GLN A 519 20.90 -20.43 -27.98
CA GLN A 519 22.19 -20.74 -28.58
C GLN A 519 22.04 -21.23 -30.03
N ILE A 520 22.77 -20.58 -30.94
CA ILE A 520 22.83 -21.01 -32.34
C ILE A 520 23.77 -22.21 -32.45
N ALA A 521 23.21 -23.35 -32.89
CA ALA A 521 23.95 -24.60 -33.05
C ALA A 521 25.01 -24.53 -34.17
N LYS A 522 26.12 -25.25 -33.96
CA LYS A 522 27.19 -25.46 -34.94
C LYS A 522 27.19 -26.90 -35.45
N PRO A 523 26.46 -27.23 -36.54
CA PRO A 523 26.60 -28.55 -37.17
C PRO A 523 28.04 -28.78 -37.67
N GLY A 524 28.50 -30.03 -37.64
CA GLY A 524 29.85 -30.38 -38.12
C GLY A 524 30.02 -30.14 -39.63
N GLY A 525 31.24 -29.79 -40.06
CA GLY A 525 31.57 -29.55 -41.46
C GLY A 525 31.19 -28.16 -41.98
N LEU A 526 30.97 -27.19 -41.09
CA LEU A 526 30.80 -25.80 -41.47
C LEU A 526 32.12 -25.19 -41.95
N HIS A 527 32.01 -24.20 -42.83
CA HIS A 527 33.14 -23.36 -43.19
C HIS A 527 33.58 -22.53 -41.98
N GLU A 528 34.89 -22.42 -41.73
CA GLU A 528 35.48 -21.72 -40.57
C GLU A 528 34.89 -20.32 -40.35
N MET A 529 34.79 -19.50 -41.39
CA MET A 529 34.19 -18.16 -41.32
C MET A 529 32.73 -18.15 -40.81
N LYS A 530 31.95 -19.19 -41.11
CA LYS A 530 30.58 -19.32 -40.61
C LYS A 530 30.56 -19.73 -39.13
N GLU A 531 31.54 -20.53 -38.69
CA GLU A 531 31.71 -20.84 -37.27
C GLU A 531 32.06 -19.58 -36.46
N THR A 532 32.96 -18.74 -36.97
CA THR A 532 33.34 -17.46 -36.34
C THR A 532 32.15 -16.50 -36.21
N LEU A 533 31.29 -16.39 -37.23
CA LEU A 533 30.08 -15.57 -37.15
C LEU A 533 29.07 -16.13 -36.12
N ILE A 534 28.95 -17.45 -36.03
CA ILE A 534 28.10 -18.08 -35.00
C ILE A 534 28.66 -17.81 -33.60
N ASP A 535 29.98 -17.82 -33.41
CA ASP A 535 30.61 -17.46 -32.14
C ASP A 535 30.37 -16.01 -31.75
N ALA A 536 30.54 -15.07 -32.69
CA ALA A 536 30.27 -13.66 -32.46
C ALA A 536 28.79 -13.42 -32.10
N ALA A 537 27.86 -14.10 -32.78
CA ALA A 537 26.43 -14.04 -32.46
C ALA A 537 26.13 -14.60 -31.06
N ASN A 538 26.64 -15.80 -30.76
CA ASN A 538 26.44 -16.44 -29.46
C ASN A 538 27.08 -15.65 -28.31
N TYR A 539 28.22 -14.98 -28.53
CA TYR A 539 28.84 -14.09 -27.55
C TYR A 539 27.87 -12.98 -27.11
N SER A 540 27.24 -12.30 -28.07
CA SER A 540 26.26 -11.24 -27.81
C SER A 540 24.96 -11.77 -27.18
N LEU A 541 24.51 -12.96 -27.60
CA LEU A 541 23.31 -13.60 -27.05
C LEU A 541 23.50 -14.06 -25.59
N GLN A 542 24.69 -14.54 -25.22
CA GLN A 542 25.02 -15.03 -23.87
C GLN A 542 25.09 -13.92 -22.79
N GLY A 543 25.12 -12.65 -23.16
CA GLY A 543 25.14 -11.55 -22.18
C GLY A 543 23.91 -11.55 -21.27
N ASP A 544 24.02 -10.97 -20.06
CA ASP A 544 22.94 -10.91 -19.07
C ASP A 544 21.82 -9.97 -19.52
N GLY A 545 20.86 -10.50 -20.28
CA GLY A 545 19.71 -9.78 -20.80
C GLY A 545 18.46 -10.00 -19.96
N LYS A 546 17.62 -8.96 -19.80
CA LYS A 546 16.31 -9.04 -19.12
C LYS A 546 15.31 -9.97 -19.84
N ARG A 547 15.48 -10.21 -21.15
CA ARG A 547 14.62 -11.04 -22.04
C ARG A 547 13.13 -10.66 -22.03
N LEU A 548 12.79 -9.39 -21.76
CA LEU A 548 11.39 -8.96 -21.59
C LEU A 548 10.52 -9.26 -22.83
N ARG A 549 11.03 -9.01 -24.04
CA ARG A 549 10.29 -9.23 -25.31
C ARG A 549 9.89 -10.70 -25.51
N PRO A 550 10.82 -11.68 -25.51
CA PRO A 550 10.42 -13.08 -25.64
C PRO A 550 9.62 -13.59 -24.43
N ILE A 551 9.83 -13.09 -23.21
CA ILE A 551 8.97 -13.44 -22.06
C ILE A 551 7.53 -12.98 -22.30
N LEU A 552 7.33 -11.75 -22.77
CA LEU A 552 6.01 -11.23 -23.12
C LEU A 552 5.33 -12.09 -24.17
N THR A 553 6.06 -12.45 -25.22
CA THR A 553 5.54 -13.32 -26.29
C THR A 553 5.16 -14.70 -25.79
N TRP A 554 5.98 -15.31 -24.92
CA TRP A 554 5.66 -16.59 -24.30
C TRP A 554 4.42 -16.48 -23.41
N VAL A 555 4.29 -15.44 -22.59
CA VAL A 555 3.11 -15.24 -21.73
C VAL A 555 1.85 -15.07 -22.56
N MET A 556 1.88 -14.18 -23.56
CA MET A 556 0.72 -13.96 -24.42
C MET A 556 0.36 -15.21 -25.22
N GLY A 557 1.33 -15.85 -25.87
CA GLY A 557 1.08 -17.02 -26.69
C GLY A 557 0.65 -18.24 -25.87
N VAL A 558 1.43 -18.62 -24.86
CA VAL A 558 1.24 -19.88 -24.12
C VAL A 558 0.17 -19.73 -23.04
N ARG A 559 0.26 -18.71 -22.18
CA ARG A 559 -0.68 -18.57 -21.06
C ARG A 559 -2.00 -17.94 -21.48
N GLU A 560 -1.96 -16.86 -22.25
CA GLU A 560 -3.18 -16.12 -22.58
C GLU A 560 -3.93 -16.73 -23.77
N TYR A 561 -3.21 -17.22 -24.79
CA TYR A 561 -3.83 -17.78 -26.00
C TYR A 561 -3.78 -19.31 -26.08
N GLY A 562 -3.13 -19.99 -25.13
CA GLY A 562 -3.11 -21.45 -25.06
C GLY A 562 -2.30 -22.12 -26.17
N LEU A 563 -1.37 -21.40 -26.82
CA LEU A 563 -0.49 -21.98 -27.83
C LEU A 563 0.47 -22.99 -27.19
N PRO A 564 0.76 -24.13 -27.85
CA PRO A 564 1.72 -25.09 -27.33
C PRO A 564 3.11 -24.48 -27.15
N GLU A 565 3.71 -24.64 -25.98
CA GLU A 565 5.02 -24.03 -25.64
C GLU A 565 6.11 -24.38 -26.67
N SER A 566 6.20 -25.62 -27.12
CA SER A 566 7.20 -26.03 -28.12
C SER A 566 6.99 -25.35 -29.49
N SER A 567 5.77 -24.94 -29.82
CA SER A 567 5.46 -24.32 -31.11
C SER A 567 5.90 -22.86 -31.19
N ILE A 568 6.01 -22.16 -30.05
CA ILE A 568 6.35 -20.73 -30.02
C ILE A 568 7.86 -20.46 -29.95
N VAL A 569 8.67 -21.47 -29.58
CA VAL A 569 10.14 -21.32 -29.41
C VAL A 569 10.83 -20.62 -30.60
N PRO A 570 10.54 -20.94 -31.87
CA PRO A 570 11.16 -20.23 -32.99
C PRO A 570 10.84 -18.73 -32.99
N LEU A 571 9.62 -18.34 -32.62
CA LEU A 571 9.25 -16.93 -32.49
C LEU A 571 10.02 -16.24 -31.34
N LEU A 572 10.22 -16.92 -30.22
CA LEU A 572 11.00 -16.38 -29.09
C LEU A 572 12.46 -16.11 -29.48
N ARG A 573 13.07 -17.06 -30.20
CA ARG A 573 14.43 -16.91 -30.76
C ARG A 573 14.48 -15.72 -31.72
N SER A 574 13.54 -15.67 -32.65
CA SER A 574 13.43 -14.60 -33.65
C SER A 574 13.45 -13.20 -33.01
N LEU A 575 12.61 -12.97 -31.99
CA LEU A 575 12.52 -11.68 -31.31
C LEU A 575 13.83 -11.31 -30.60
N GLU A 576 14.47 -12.25 -29.90
CA GLU A 576 15.73 -11.95 -29.21
C GLU A 576 16.91 -11.80 -30.19
N TYR A 577 16.90 -12.51 -31.32
CA TYR A 577 17.89 -12.35 -32.39
C TYR A 577 17.77 -10.97 -33.04
N MET A 578 16.56 -10.53 -33.38
CA MET A 578 16.32 -9.18 -33.89
C MET A 578 16.72 -8.11 -32.87
N HIS A 579 16.33 -8.26 -31.61
CA HIS A 579 16.71 -7.32 -30.56
C HIS A 579 18.23 -7.28 -30.33
N THR A 580 18.91 -8.43 -30.34
CA THR A 580 20.36 -8.48 -30.18
C THR A 580 21.06 -7.87 -31.39
N ALA A 581 20.55 -8.08 -32.61
CA ALA A 581 21.05 -7.42 -33.81
C ALA A 581 20.92 -5.90 -33.72
N SER A 582 19.78 -5.38 -33.27
CA SER A 582 19.56 -3.93 -33.14
C SER A 582 20.57 -3.31 -32.18
N LEU A 583 20.85 -3.98 -31.04
CA LEU A 583 21.87 -3.52 -30.07
C LEU A 583 23.29 -3.53 -30.65
N ILE A 584 23.65 -4.55 -31.45
CA ILE A 584 24.98 -4.61 -32.08
C ILE A 584 25.19 -3.42 -33.02
N PHE A 585 24.17 -3.03 -33.80
CA PHE A 585 24.26 -1.86 -34.67
C PHE A 585 24.28 -0.54 -33.89
N ASP A 586 23.45 -0.43 -32.85
CA ASP A 586 23.39 0.72 -31.93
C ASP A 586 24.75 0.99 -31.26
N ASP A 587 25.46 -0.07 -30.87
CA ASP A 587 26.75 0.00 -30.20
C ASP A 587 27.90 0.48 -31.11
N LEU A 588 27.75 0.51 -32.44
CA LEU A 588 28.86 0.81 -33.37
C LEU A 588 29.42 2.23 -33.22
N PRO A 589 30.69 2.47 -33.62
CA PRO A 589 31.30 3.81 -33.59
C PRO A 589 30.55 4.88 -34.40
N THR A 590 29.79 4.47 -35.41
CA THR A 590 28.99 5.36 -36.27
C THR A 590 27.64 5.74 -35.64
N GLN A 591 27.27 5.14 -34.49
CA GLN A 591 26.01 5.38 -33.78
C GLN A 591 26.26 5.87 -32.34
N ASP A 592 26.17 5.01 -31.34
CA ASP A 592 26.37 5.39 -29.92
C ASP A 592 27.78 5.10 -29.40
N ASN A 593 28.60 4.38 -30.17
CA ASN A 593 30.01 4.10 -29.85
C ASN A 593 30.20 3.53 -28.43
N ALA A 594 29.31 2.62 -28.02
CA ALA A 594 29.31 2.07 -26.68
C ALA A 594 30.41 1.02 -26.51
N SER A 595 31.20 1.11 -25.44
CA SER A 595 32.29 0.17 -25.15
C SER A 595 31.83 -1.10 -24.43
N THR A 596 30.70 -1.04 -23.74
CA THR A 596 30.14 -2.15 -22.96
C THR A 596 28.63 -2.27 -23.11
N ARG A 597 28.11 -3.51 -23.13
CA ARG A 597 26.68 -3.84 -23.18
C ARG A 597 26.43 -5.11 -22.38
N ARG A 598 25.39 -5.13 -21.53
CA ARG A 598 25.01 -6.28 -20.69
C ARG A 598 26.19 -6.83 -19.86
N GLY A 599 27.00 -5.93 -19.29
CA GLY A 599 28.16 -6.27 -18.46
C GLY A 599 29.38 -6.84 -19.22
N ARG A 600 29.38 -6.80 -20.57
CA ARG A 600 30.48 -7.31 -21.41
C ARG A 600 30.94 -6.26 -22.42
N SER A 601 32.16 -6.37 -22.93
CA SER A 601 32.64 -5.52 -24.03
C SER A 601 31.79 -5.74 -25.29
N THR A 602 31.46 -4.65 -25.99
CA THR A 602 30.68 -4.70 -27.23
C THR A 602 31.45 -5.38 -28.35
N LEU A 603 30.72 -5.92 -29.33
CA LEU A 603 31.28 -6.82 -30.32
C LEU A 603 32.36 -6.16 -31.20
N HIS A 604 32.19 -4.87 -31.52
CA HIS A 604 33.17 -4.13 -32.32
C HIS A 604 34.47 -3.84 -31.54
N HIS A 605 34.41 -3.81 -30.20
CA HIS A 605 35.59 -3.72 -29.34
C HIS A 605 36.29 -5.07 -29.16
N VAL A 606 35.54 -6.17 -29.09
CA VAL A 606 36.10 -7.53 -28.99
C VAL A 606 36.75 -7.96 -30.31
N HIS A 607 36.14 -7.58 -31.43
CA HIS A 607 36.62 -7.89 -32.77
C HIS A 607 36.91 -6.59 -33.54
N ASN A 608 36.01 -6.22 -34.45
CA ASN A 608 36.07 -5.00 -35.26
C ASN A 608 34.66 -4.67 -35.78
N SER A 609 34.47 -3.47 -36.35
CA SER A 609 33.17 -3.03 -36.87
C SER A 609 32.62 -3.96 -37.96
N ALA A 610 33.47 -4.45 -38.87
CA ALA A 610 33.03 -5.34 -39.95
C ALA A 610 32.44 -6.65 -39.42
N THR A 611 33.06 -7.24 -38.40
CA THR A 611 32.55 -8.46 -37.75
C THR A 611 31.23 -8.18 -37.03
N ALA A 612 31.13 -7.03 -36.36
CA ALA A 612 29.90 -6.63 -35.68
C ALA A 612 28.73 -6.42 -36.67
N GLU A 613 28.96 -5.67 -37.75
CA GLU A 613 27.96 -5.43 -38.81
C GLU A 613 27.47 -6.74 -39.44
N LEU A 614 28.40 -7.63 -39.82
CA LEU A 614 28.05 -8.93 -40.40
C LEU A 614 27.31 -9.83 -39.42
N THR A 615 27.66 -9.78 -38.13
CA THR A 615 26.97 -10.53 -37.08
C THR A 615 25.54 -10.03 -36.86
N GLY A 616 25.35 -8.70 -36.87
CA GLY A 616 24.01 -8.10 -36.81
C GLY A 616 23.15 -8.54 -37.99
N LEU A 617 23.68 -8.46 -39.21
CA LEU A 617 22.97 -8.92 -40.41
C LEU A 617 22.67 -10.43 -40.35
N PHE A 618 23.62 -11.24 -39.91
CA PHE A 618 23.45 -12.69 -39.73
C PHE A 618 22.31 -13.01 -38.76
N LEU A 619 22.23 -12.31 -37.62
CA LEU A 619 21.15 -12.47 -36.65
C LEU A 619 19.77 -12.09 -37.21
N ILE A 620 19.67 -11.04 -38.03
CA ILE A 620 18.42 -10.68 -38.72
C ILE A 620 17.97 -11.82 -39.65
N GLN A 621 18.88 -12.36 -40.47
CA GLN A 621 18.55 -13.47 -41.37
C GLN A 621 18.17 -14.74 -40.58
N LYS A 622 18.87 -15.01 -39.48
CA LYS A 622 18.52 -16.11 -38.57
C LYS A 622 17.13 -15.92 -37.98
N ALA A 623 16.76 -14.71 -37.54
CA ALA A 623 15.45 -14.43 -37.00
C ALA A 623 14.32 -14.71 -38.01
N ILE A 624 14.47 -14.22 -39.25
CA ILE A 624 13.51 -14.51 -40.34
C ILE A 624 13.42 -16.02 -40.59
N GLY A 625 14.57 -16.71 -40.56
CA GLY A 625 14.64 -18.17 -40.63
C GLY A 625 13.81 -18.85 -39.54
N GLU A 626 13.93 -18.40 -38.28
CA GLU A 626 13.12 -18.94 -37.17
C GLU A 626 11.62 -18.60 -37.32
N GLN A 627 11.25 -17.44 -37.89
CA GLN A 627 9.84 -17.15 -38.19
C GLN A 627 9.28 -18.10 -39.26
N SER A 628 10.08 -18.36 -40.30
CA SER A 628 9.69 -19.27 -41.39
C SER A 628 9.62 -20.74 -40.97
N SER A 629 10.24 -21.12 -39.84
CA SER A 629 10.23 -22.48 -39.30
C SER A 629 9.07 -22.77 -38.34
N LEU A 630 8.10 -21.85 -38.21
CA LEU A 630 6.86 -22.01 -37.43
C LEU A 630 5.88 -23.00 -38.09
N ASP A 631 6.31 -24.24 -38.29
CA ASP A 631 5.63 -25.30 -39.05
C ASP A 631 4.36 -25.87 -38.39
N ARG A 632 4.10 -25.50 -37.13
CA ARG A 632 2.91 -25.90 -36.36
C ARG A 632 1.71 -24.98 -36.56
N PHE A 633 1.86 -23.92 -37.33
CA PHE A 633 0.80 -22.95 -37.62
C PHE A 633 0.44 -22.95 -39.10
N ASP A 634 -0.73 -22.42 -39.41
CA ASP A 634 -1.16 -22.25 -40.80
C ASP A 634 -0.20 -21.32 -41.58
N ALA A 635 0.16 -21.71 -42.81
CA ALA A 635 1.15 -21.00 -43.61
C ALA A 635 0.75 -19.56 -43.93
N ALA A 636 -0.56 -19.27 -44.13
CA ALA A 636 -1.02 -17.90 -44.35
C ALA A 636 -0.91 -17.06 -43.08
N THR A 637 -1.12 -17.67 -41.91
CA THR A 637 -0.92 -17.02 -40.61
C THR A 637 0.55 -16.70 -40.35
N VAL A 638 1.46 -17.65 -40.64
CA VAL A 638 2.92 -17.43 -40.54
C VAL A 638 3.37 -16.33 -41.52
N LEU A 639 2.86 -16.33 -42.75
CA LEU A 639 3.14 -15.27 -43.71
C LEU A 639 2.67 -13.89 -43.21
N LYS A 640 1.46 -13.79 -42.65
CA LYS A 640 0.96 -12.54 -42.02
C LYS A 640 1.87 -12.08 -40.88
N LEU A 641 2.37 -13.00 -40.05
CA LEU A 641 3.31 -12.68 -38.99
C LEU A 641 4.66 -12.17 -39.52
N ILE A 642 5.21 -12.80 -40.57
CA ILE A 642 6.47 -12.37 -41.19
C ILE A 642 6.32 -10.99 -41.81
N GLN A 643 5.21 -10.75 -42.52
CA GLN A 643 4.89 -9.42 -43.09
C GLN A 643 4.81 -8.36 -42.00
N TYR A 644 4.09 -8.65 -40.92
CA TYR A 644 3.98 -7.74 -39.77
C TYR A 644 5.34 -7.50 -39.11
N SER A 645 6.15 -8.54 -38.91
CA SER A 645 7.51 -8.40 -38.37
C SER A 645 8.41 -7.53 -39.24
N ALA A 646 8.32 -7.69 -40.57
CA ALA A 646 9.12 -6.92 -41.52
C ALA A 646 8.71 -5.44 -41.48
N GLU A 647 7.41 -5.15 -41.47
CA GLU A 647 6.88 -3.78 -41.32
C GLU A 647 7.35 -3.14 -40.00
N LYS A 648 7.24 -3.85 -38.87
CA LYS A 648 7.70 -3.31 -37.58
C LYS A 648 9.22 -3.11 -37.54
N ALA A 649 10.00 -3.94 -38.23
CA ALA A 649 11.44 -3.75 -38.36
C ALA A 649 11.79 -2.53 -39.22
N GLU A 650 11.04 -2.27 -40.29
CA GLU A 650 11.15 -1.05 -41.10
C GLU A 650 10.86 0.20 -40.27
N ASP A 651 9.75 0.20 -39.53
CA ASP A 651 9.37 1.28 -38.63
C ASP A 651 10.43 1.53 -37.54
N MET A 652 11.05 0.47 -37.00
CA MET A 652 12.12 0.58 -36.01
C MET A 652 13.39 1.22 -36.60
N CYS A 653 13.74 0.88 -37.85
CA CYS A 653 14.84 1.54 -38.57
C CYS A 653 14.56 3.03 -38.77
N MET A 654 13.31 3.40 -39.07
CA MET A 654 12.88 4.80 -39.14
C MET A 654 13.05 5.48 -37.78
N GLY A 655 12.64 4.84 -36.68
CA GLY A 655 12.83 5.34 -35.32
C GLY A 655 14.31 5.63 -34.99
N GLN A 656 15.21 4.69 -35.32
CA GLN A 656 16.65 4.88 -35.12
C GLN A 656 17.20 6.02 -36.00
N ALA A 657 16.73 6.16 -37.24
CA ALA A 657 17.15 7.26 -38.11
C ALA A 657 16.68 8.63 -37.58
N MET A 658 15.46 8.70 -37.04
CA MET A 658 14.95 9.90 -36.39
C MET A 658 15.80 10.28 -35.18
N ASP A 659 16.13 9.30 -34.32
CA ASP A 659 16.97 9.48 -33.14
C ASP A 659 18.37 10.01 -33.51
N LEU A 660 19.06 9.38 -34.45
CA LEU A 660 20.38 9.83 -34.93
C LEU A 660 20.34 11.24 -35.53
N ASN A 661 19.28 11.57 -36.28
CA ASN A 661 19.11 12.91 -36.85
C ASN A 661 18.67 13.95 -35.80
N SER A 662 18.24 13.53 -34.62
CA SER A 662 17.83 14.42 -33.53
C SER A 662 19.00 14.90 -32.67
N LYS A 663 20.16 14.22 -32.71
CA LYS A 663 21.36 14.57 -31.94
C LYS A 663 21.71 16.06 -32.13
N GLY A 664 21.84 16.79 -31.02
CA GLY A 664 22.14 18.23 -31.00
C GLY A 664 20.96 19.16 -31.33
N LYS A 665 19.73 18.65 -31.44
CA LYS A 665 18.51 19.45 -31.66
C LYS A 665 17.62 19.42 -30.42
N ALA A 666 16.94 20.54 -30.16
CA ALA A 666 15.86 20.59 -29.18
C ALA A 666 14.58 20.01 -29.81
N LEU A 667 14.03 18.96 -29.20
CA LEU A 667 12.81 18.32 -29.66
C LEU A 667 11.58 18.83 -28.91
N THR A 668 10.40 18.69 -29.51
CA THR A 668 9.12 18.80 -28.78
C THR A 668 8.77 17.46 -28.11
N GLN A 669 7.86 17.50 -27.14
CA GLN A 669 7.34 16.30 -26.48
C GLN A 669 6.72 15.31 -27.49
N GLU A 670 5.99 15.80 -28.49
CA GLU A 670 5.39 14.95 -29.53
C GLU A 670 6.44 14.26 -30.39
N GLN A 671 7.53 14.96 -30.71
CA GLN A 671 8.65 14.40 -31.46
C GLN A 671 9.37 13.32 -30.64
N LEU A 672 9.60 13.55 -29.34
CA LEU A 672 10.15 12.53 -28.45
C LEU A 672 9.24 11.32 -28.31
N ASN A 673 7.93 11.52 -28.12
CA ASN A 673 6.95 10.43 -28.06
C ASN A 673 6.99 9.58 -29.34
N MET A 674 7.11 10.24 -30.51
CA MET A 674 7.23 9.55 -31.80
C MET A 674 8.54 8.74 -31.90
N ILE A 675 9.69 9.33 -31.59
CA ILE A 675 10.99 8.64 -31.60
C ILE A 675 10.97 7.46 -30.63
N CYS A 676 10.50 7.67 -29.40
CA CYS A 676 10.39 6.66 -28.37
C CYS A 676 9.50 5.48 -28.82
N PHE A 677 8.33 5.78 -29.40
CA PHE A 677 7.45 4.73 -29.90
C PHE A 677 8.14 3.89 -30.98
N TYR A 678 8.70 4.52 -32.01
CA TYR A 678 9.32 3.78 -33.11
C TYR A 678 10.63 3.09 -32.73
N LYS A 679 11.45 3.66 -31.84
CA LYS A 679 12.72 3.05 -31.39
C LYS A 679 12.50 1.93 -30.36
N THR A 680 11.57 2.12 -29.43
CA THR A 680 11.42 1.25 -28.24
C THR A 680 10.05 0.59 -28.16
N GLY A 681 8.97 1.37 -28.27
CA GLY A 681 7.58 0.90 -28.08
C GLY A 681 7.13 -0.16 -29.09
N ILE A 682 7.53 -0.01 -30.36
CA ILE A 682 7.10 -0.90 -31.44
C ILE A 682 7.61 -2.33 -31.28
N ALA A 683 8.73 -2.52 -30.60
CA ALA A 683 9.25 -3.85 -30.29
C ALA A 683 8.46 -4.53 -29.17
N PHE A 684 7.89 -3.76 -28.23
CA PHE A 684 6.91 -4.28 -27.27
C PHE A 684 5.59 -4.62 -27.97
N GLU A 685 5.16 -3.78 -28.92
CA GLU A 685 3.99 -4.07 -29.75
C GLU A 685 4.17 -5.39 -30.49
N ALA A 686 5.30 -5.58 -31.18
CA ALA A 686 5.61 -6.83 -31.87
C ALA A 686 5.57 -8.04 -30.93
N ALA A 687 6.16 -7.93 -29.73
CA ALA A 687 6.16 -9.00 -28.74
C ALA A 687 4.76 -9.41 -28.27
N LEU A 688 3.79 -8.49 -28.27
CA LEU A 688 2.40 -8.74 -27.87
C LEU A 688 1.53 -9.18 -29.05
N VAL A 689 1.71 -8.60 -30.23
CA VAL A 689 0.85 -8.80 -31.40
C VAL A 689 1.23 -10.03 -32.20
N MET A 690 2.52 -10.35 -32.35
CA MET A 690 2.95 -11.55 -33.10
C MET A 690 2.36 -12.86 -32.55
N PRO A 691 2.35 -13.15 -31.23
CA PRO A 691 1.66 -14.34 -30.72
C PRO A 691 0.14 -14.27 -30.89
N ALA A 692 -0.45 -13.06 -30.87
CA ALA A 692 -1.89 -12.86 -31.14
C ALA A 692 -2.24 -13.19 -32.61
N ILE A 693 -1.35 -12.86 -33.56
CA ILE A 693 -1.48 -13.27 -34.97
C ILE A 693 -1.47 -14.79 -35.09
N LEU A 694 -0.50 -15.47 -34.46
CA LEU A 694 -0.42 -16.95 -34.47
C LEU A 694 -1.67 -17.61 -33.88
N ALA A 695 -2.23 -17.00 -32.83
CA ALA A 695 -3.47 -17.44 -32.20
C ALA A 695 -4.75 -16.99 -32.94
N GLN A 696 -4.62 -16.26 -34.06
CA GLN A 696 -5.74 -15.73 -34.85
C GLN A 696 -6.72 -14.87 -34.03
N VAL A 697 -6.18 -14.09 -33.09
CA VAL A 697 -6.94 -13.14 -32.28
C VAL A 697 -7.53 -12.05 -33.17
N LYS A 698 -8.70 -11.52 -32.79
CA LYS A 698 -9.42 -10.51 -33.58
C LYS A 698 -8.76 -9.13 -33.47
N GLU A 699 -8.86 -8.34 -34.54
CA GLU A 699 -8.29 -6.99 -34.63
C GLU A 699 -8.63 -6.04 -33.46
N PRO A 700 -9.84 -6.03 -32.86
CA PRO A 700 -10.11 -5.15 -31.71
C PRO A 700 -9.22 -5.42 -30.50
N GLU A 701 -8.94 -6.68 -30.18
CA GLU A 701 -8.05 -7.03 -29.06
C GLU A 701 -6.60 -6.70 -29.39
N MET A 702 -6.17 -6.97 -30.63
CA MET A 702 -4.83 -6.55 -31.08
C MET A 702 -4.68 -5.02 -31.06
N ALA A 703 -5.71 -4.24 -31.41
CA ALA A 703 -5.68 -2.78 -31.32
C ALA A 703 -5.50 -2.30 -29.87
N THR A 704 -6.16 -2.95 -28.89
CA THR A 704 -5.96 -2.67 -27.47
C THR A 704 -4.53 -3.00 -27.02
N LEU A 705 -3.95 -4.12 -27.47
CA LEU A 705 -2.54 -4.46 -27.21
C LEU A 705 -1.58 -3.42 -27.79
N LYS A 706 -1.84 -2.90 -29.00
CA LYS A 706 -1.06 -1.83 -29.61
C LYS A 706 -1.12 -0.53 -28.79
N LYS A 707 -2.33 -0.14 -28.36
CA LYS A 707 -2.54 1.02 -27.49
C LYS A 707 -1.78 0.88 -26.16
N PHE A 708 -1.85 -0.30 -25.53
CA PHE A 708 -1.07 -0.60 -24.34
C PHE A 708 0.44 -0.49 -24.61
N ALA A 709 0.95 -1.13 -25.67
CA ALA A 709 2.37 -1.10 -26.02
C ALA A 709 2.90 0.31 -26.27
N TYR A 710 2.11 1.16 -26.94
CA TYR A 710 2.43 2.56 -27.18
C TYR A 710 2.68 3.31 -25.87
N HIS A 711 1.71 3.27 -24.96
CA HIS A 711 1.83 4.01 -23.70
C HIS A 711 2.84 3.39 -22.73
N ALA A 712 2.87 2.07 -22.59
CA ALA A 712 3.83 1.37 -21.74
C ALA A 712 5.28 1.57 -22.22
N GLY A 713 5.50 1.57 -23.54
CA GLY A 713 6.81 1.83 -24.14
C GLY A 713 7.32 3.25 -23.86
N ILE A 714 6.44 4.25 -23.93
CA ILE A 714 6.79 5.64 -23.59
C ILE A 714 7.05 5.80 -22.10
N ALA A 715 6.19 5.26 -21.23
CA ALA A 715 6.43 5.29 -19.78
C ALA A 715 7.76 4.62 -19.40
N PHE A 716 8.11 3.52 -20.05
CA PHE A 716 9.39 2.84 -19.87
C PHE A 716 10.58 3.75 -20.22
N GLN A 717 10.54 4.44 -21.35
CA GLN A 717 11.62 5.34 -21.79
C GLN A 717 11.74 6.55 -20.88
N ILE A 718 10.62 7.19 -20.49
CA ILE A 718 10.65 8.30 -19.54
C ILE A 718 11.30 7.85 -18.22
N LYS A 719 11.02 6.62 -17.77
CA LYS A 719 11.68 6.07 -16.58
C LYS A 719 13.19 5.85 -16.79
N ASP A 720 13.64 5.42 -17.96
CA ASP A 720 15.08 5.33 -18.26
C ASP A 720 15.75 6.71 -18.22
N ASP A 721 15.15 7.72 -18.84
CA ASP A 721 15.66 9.10 -18.84
C ASP A 721 15.72 9.68 -17.41
N LEU A 722 14.71 9.42 -16.58
CA LEU A 722 14.70 9.79 -15.16
C LEU A 722 15.81 9.10 -14.37
N LEU A 723 16.05 7.81 -14.62
CA LEU A 723 17.12 7.07 -13.95
C LEU A 723 18.52 7.55 -14.37
N ASP A 724 18.73 7.88 -15.65
CA ASP A 724 20.00 8.45 -16.12
C ASP A 724 20.27 9.82 -15.46
N PHE A 725 19.23 10.63 -15.30
CA PHE A 725 19.29 11.92 -14.62
C PHE A 725 19.55 11.80 -13.11
N GLU A 726 18.89 10.88 -12.41
CA GLU A 726 19.02 10.69 -10.95
C GLU A 726 20.38 10.12 -10.53
N GLY A 727 21.16 9.55 -11.47
CA GLY A 727 22.61 9.40 -11.35
C GLY A 727 23.10 8.48 -10.23
N ASN A 728 22.90 7.16 -10.38
CA ASN A 728 23.68 6.18 -9.61
C ASN A 728 24.47 5.23 -10.52
N HIS A 729 25.76 5.54 -10.70
CA HIS A 729 26.70 4.86 -11.59
C HIS A 729 26.81 3.34 -11.39
N LEU A 730 26.53 2.84 -10.18
CA LEU A 730 26.63 1.41 -9.85
C LEU A 730 25.38 0.61 -10.24
N ILE A 731 24.24 1.27 -10.46
CA ILE A 731 22.93 0.61 -10.59
C ILE A 731 22.53 0.39 -12.07
N LEU A 732 22.92 1.27 -12.98
CA LEU A 732 22.43 1.29 -14.37
C LEU A 732 23.16 0.36 -15.35
N GLY A 733 24.36 -0.13 -14.99
CA GLY A 733 25.18 -0.98 -15.87
C GLY A 733 25.68 -0.29 -17.15
N LYS A 734 25.57 1.05 -17.22
CA LYS A 734 26.09 1.97 -18.26
C LYS A 734 26.60 3.26 -17.60
N PRO A 735 27.46 4.06 -18.27
CA PRO A 735 27.89 5.35 -17.74
C PRO A 735 26.69 6.32 -17.63
N ALA A 736 26.38 6.83 -16.43
CA ALA A 736 25.35 7.86 -16.26
C ALA A 736 25.73 9.17 -16.98
N GLY A 737 24.73 9.92 -17.44
CA GLY A 737 24.91 11.15 -18.22
C GLY A 737 25.37 10.87 -19.65
N GLN A 738 25.10 9.67 -20.16
CA GLN A 738 25.43 9.32 -21.54
C GLN A 738 24.62 10.18 -22.53
N ASP A 739 23.38 10.51 -22.20
CA ASP A 739 22.54 11.36 -23.04
C ASP A 739 23.03 12.80 -23.10
N GLU A 740 23.51 13.35 -21.98
CA GLU A 740 24.17 14.65 -21.96
C GLU A 740 25.45 14.65 -22.81
N ARG A 741 26.28 13.59 -22.70
CA ARG A 741 27.50 13.42 -23.50
C ARG A 741 27.21 13.26 -25.00
N ASN A 742 26.06 12.70 -25.35
CA ASN A 742 25.63 12.47 -26.73
C ASN A 742 24.84 13.65 -27.32
N ASN A 743 24.60 14.72 -26.55
CA ASN A 743 23.71 15.84 -26.91
C ASN A 743 22.30 15.36 -27.34
N ASN A 744 21.77 14.36 -26.64
CA ASN A 744 20.42 13.85 -26.89
C ASN A 744 19.39 14.70 -26.16
N SER A 745 18.27 15.01 -26.83
CA SER A 745 17.07 15.50 -26.13
C SER A 745 16.42 14.33 -25.39
N THR A 746 16.18 14.48 -24.09
CA THR A 746 15.48 13.52 -23.22
C THR A 746 14.18 14.13 -22.69
N PHE A 747 13.27 13.30 -22.17
CA PHE A 747 12.05 13.80 -21.54
C PHE A 747 12.36 14.74 -20.36
N VAL A 748 13.40 14.44 -19.59
CA VAL A 748 13.85 15.29 -18.47
C VAL A 748 14.41 16.61 -18.98
N SER A 749 15.16 16.62 -20.09
CA SER A 749 15.71 17.87 -20.64
C SER A 749 14.65 18.85 -21.14
N ILE A 750 13.51 18.34 -21.62
CA ILE A 750 12.42 19.15 -22.20
C ILE A 750 11.35 19.52 -21.17
N LEU A 751 11.01 18.60 -20.26
CA LEU A 751 9.91 18.77 -19.30
C LEU A 751 10.40 19.11 -17.88
N GLY A 752 11.69 18.96 -17.60
CA GLY A 752 12.23 18.91 -16.24
C GLY A 752 11.88 17.60 -15.53
N ASP A 753 12.50 17.37 -14.36
CA ASP A 753 12.28 16.16 -13.54
C ASP A 753 10.79 15.98 -13.18
N GLU A 754 10.15 17.02 -12.64
CA GLU A 754 8.74 16.96 -12.26
C GLU A 754 7.81 16.73 -13.46
N GLY A 755 8.05 17.42 -14.58
CA GLY A 755 7.24 17.28 -15.79
C GLY A 755 7.38 15.88 -16.40
N ALA A 756 8.59 15.34 -16.45
CA ALA A 756 8.84 13.97 -16.92
C ALA A 756 8.15 12.94 -16.01
N LYS A 757 8.21 13.09 -14.68
CA LYS A 757 7.49 12.23 -13.73
C LYS A 757 5.98 12.26 -13.98
N LYS A 758 5.38 13.45 -14.19
CA LYS A 758 3.94 13.58 -14.50
C LYS A 758 3.58 12.93 -15.84
N GLU A 759 4.39 13.13 -16.87
CA GLU A 759 4.16 12.53 -18.19
C GLU A 759 4.25 10.99 -18.15
N MET A 760 5.21 10.44 -17.41
CA MET A 760 5.32 8.99 -17.19
C MET A 760 4.03 8.42 -16.57
N TRP A 761 3.50 9.09 -15.54
CA TRP A 761 2.28 8.66 -14.87
C TRP A 761 1.02 8.84 -15.72
N GLU A 762 0.97 9.84 -16.61
CA GLU A 762 -0.10 9.96 -17.60
C GLU A 762 -0.09 8.76 -18.56
N HIS A 763 1.08 8.43 -19.13
CA HIS A 763 1.23 7.25 -19.96
C HIS A 763 0.93 5.95 -19.20
N TYR A 764 1.30 5.84 -17.92
CA TYR A 764 0.90 4.72 -17.07
C TYR A 764 -0.62 4.58 -16.96
N CYS A 765 -1.35 5.69 -16.72
CA CYS A 765 -2.80 5.68 -16.66
C CYS A 765 -3.43 5.27 -17.99
N LEU A 766 -2.95 5.82 -19.12
CA LEU A 766 -3.46 5.48 -20.45
C LEU A 766 -3.18 4.01 -20.83
N ALA A 767 -2.04 3.45 -20.41
CA ALA A 767 -1.75 2.03 -20.54
C ALA A 767 -2.69 1.17 -19.68
N THR A 768 -2.98 1.60 -18.45
CA THR A 768 -3.94 0.94 -17.55
C THR A 768 -5.36 0.96 -18.13
N ASP A 769 -5.78 2.10 -18.69
CA ASP A 769 -7.08 2.24 -19.37
C ASP A 769 -7.19 1.29 -20.57
N ALA A 770 -6.12 1.14 -21.36
CA ALA A 770 -6.07 0.14 -22.42
C ALA A 770 -6.21 -1.30 -21.88
N LEU A 771 -5.53 -1.66 -20.78
CA LEU A 771 -5.70 -2.98 -20.17
C LEU A 771 -7.14 -3.21 -19.68
N ASN A 772 -7.81 -2.17 -19.17
CA ASN A 772 -9.21 -2.25 -18.74
C ASN A 772 -10.20 -2.44 -19.91
N GLU A 773 -9.80 -2.09 -21.13
CA GLU A 773 -10.59 -2.32 -22.35
C GLU A 773 -10.54 -3.79 -22.81
N MET A 774 -9.52 -4.56 -22.38
CA MET A 774 -9.33 -5.97 -22.78
C MET A 774 -10.54 -6.85 -22.43
N PRO A 775 -10.84 -7.90 -23.23
CA PRO A 775 -11.96 -8.80 -22.95
C PRO A 775 -11.82 -9.57 -21.62
N LYS A 776 -10.57 -9.82 -21.20
CA LYS A 776 -10.20 -10.48 -19.96
C LYS A 776 -9.03 -9.73 -19.30
N PRO A 777 -9.01 -9.61 -17.95
CA PRO A 777 -7.86 -9.07 -17.25
C PRO A 777 -6.61 -9.95 -17.49
N ILE A 778 -5.47 -9.31 -17.68
CA ILE A 778 -4.16 -9.98 -17.82
C ILE A 778 -3.24 -9.46 -16.71
N PRO A 779 -3.25 -10.07 -15.50
CA PRO A 779 -2.49 -9.59 -14.36
C PRO A 779 -1.00 -9.41 -14.65
N PHE A 780 -0.43 -10.27 -15.50
CA PHE A 780 0.99 -10.18 -15.90
C PHE A 780 1.33 -8.84 -16.56
N LEU A 781 0.46 -8.28 -17.42
CA LEU A 781 0.72 -7.00 -18.08
C LEU A 781 0.58 -5.80 -17.13
N ARG A 782 -0.32 -5.90 -16.14
CA ARG A 782 -0.44 -4.92 -15.05
C ARG A 782 0.84 -4.89 -14.21
N HIS A 783 1.27 -6.05 -13.70
CA HIS A 783 2.50 -6.16 -12.92
C HIS A 783 3.76 -5.82 -13.73
N LEU A 784 3.76 -6.07 -15.05
CA LEU A 784 4.81 -5.58 -15.93
C LEU A 784 4.83 -4.05 -15.95
N LEU A 785 3.68 -3.39 -16.16
CA LEU A 785 3.61 -1.93 -16.18
C LEU A 785 4.11 -1.32 -14.87
N ASP A 786 3.68 -1.86 -13.72
CA ASP A 786 4.16 -1.47 -12.39
C ASP A 786 5.68 -1.62 -12.27
N TYR A 787 6.21 -2.74 -12.78
CA TYR A 787 7.65 -2.99 -12.82
C TYR A 787 8.40 -1.99 -13.70
N LEU A 788 7.86 -1.63 -14.87
CA LEU A 788 8.54 -0.73 -15.82
C LEU A 788 8.72 0.69 -15.25
N VAL A 789 7.70 1.22 -14.56
CA VAL A 789 7.75 2.57 -13.95
C VAL A 789 8.40 2.55 -12.56
N GLY A 790 8.28 1.44 -11.83
CA GLY A 790 8.80 1.27 -10.48
C GLY A 790 10.23 0.73 -10.40
N ARG A 791 10.89 0.42 -11.53
CA ARG A 791 12.26 -0.11 -11.51
C ARG A 791 13.29 0.91 -11.01
N GLU A 792 14.32 0.38 -10.36
CA GLU A 792 15.50 1.13 -9.94
C GLU A 792 16.69 0.91 -10.90
N ARG A 793 16.56 -0.02 -11.87
CA ARG A 793 17.59 -0.41 -12.84
C ARG A 793 17.04 -0.97 -14.16
#